data_AF-Q5VZE5-F1
#
_entry.id   AF-Q5VZE5-F1
#
_cell.length_a   1.000
_cell.length_b   1.000
_cell.length_c   1.000
_cell.angle_alpha   90.00
_cell.angle_beta   90.00
_cell.angle_gamma   90.00
#
_symmetry.space_group_name_H-M   'P 1'
#
loop_
_entity.id
_entity.type
_entity.pdbx_description
1 polymer ?
#
loop_
_entity_poly.entity_id
_entity_poly.type
_entity_poly.pdbx_seq_one_letter_code
_entity_poly.pdbx_strand_id
1 'polypeptide(L)'
;MVMKASVDDDDSGWELSMPEKMEKSNTNWVDITQDFEEACRELKLGELLHDKLFGLFEAMSAIEMMDPKMDAGMIGNQVNRKVLNFEQAIKDGTIKIKDLTLPELIGIMDTCFCCLITWLEGHSLAQTVFTCLYIHNPDFIEDPAMKAFALGILKICDIAREKVNKAAVFEEEDFQSMTYGFKMANSVTDLRVTGMLKDVEDDMQRRVKSTRSRQGEERDPEVELEHQQCLAVFSRVKFTRVLLTVLIAFTKKETSAVAEAQKLMVQAADLLSAIHNSLHHGIQAQNDTTKGDHPIMMGFEPLVNQRLLPPTFPRYAKIIKREEMVNYFARLIDRIKTVCEVVNLTNLHCILDFFCEFSEQSPCVLSRSLLQTTFLVDNKKVFGTHLMQDMVKDALRSFVSPPVLSPKCYLYNNHQAKDCIDSFVTHCVRPFCSLIQIHGHNRARQRDKLGHILEEFATLQDEAEKVDAALHTMLLKQEPQRQHLACLGTWVLYHNLRIMIQYLLSGFELELYSMHEYYYIYWYLSEFLYAWLMSTLSRADGSQMAEERIMEEQQKGRSSKKTKKKKKVRPLSREITMSQAYQNMCAGMFKTMVAFDMDGKVRKPKFELDSEQVRYEHRFAPFNSVMTPPPVHYLQFKEMSDLNKYSPPPQSPELYVAASKHFQQAKMILENIPNPDHEVNRILKVAKPNFVVMKLLAGGHKKESKVPPEFDFSAHKYFPVVKLV
;
A
#
# COMPACT_ATOMS: atom_id res chain seq x y z
N MET A 1 0.23 -64.60 -2.02
CA MET A 1 -0.28 -64.60 -3.41
C MET A 1 -0.37 -63.14 -3.85
N VAL A 2 0.76 -62.56 -4.25
CA VAL A 2 0.82 -61.20 -4.80
C VAL A 2 1.54 -61.37 -6.11
N MET A 3 0.80 -61.24 -7.21
CA MET A 3 1.32 -61.39 -8.57
C MET A 3 2.44 -60.37 -8.77
N LYS A 4 3.65 -60.88 -9.05
CA LYS A 4 4.71 -60.08 -9.65
C LYS A 4 4.23 -59.69 -11.04
N ALA A 5 3.95 -58.42 -11.25
CA ALA A 5 3.91 -57.86 -12.59
C ALA A 5 5.32 -57.95 -13.14
N SER A 6 5.52 -58.85 -14.11
CA SER A 6 6.66 -58.83 -15.02
C SER A 6 6.59 -57.52 -15.78
N VAL A 7 7.51 -56.61 -15.48
CA VAL A 7 7.84 -55.49 -16.34
C VAL A 7 8.62 -56.12 -17.48
N ASP A 8 7.99 -56.25 -18.64
CA ASP A 8 8.70 -56.57 -19.87
C ASP A 8 9.67 -55.42 -20.14
N ASP A 9 10.93 -55.80 -20.36
CA ASP A 9 12.05 -54.96 -20.75
C ASP A 9 11.75 -54.29 -22.10
N ASP A 10 11.03 -53.16 -22.09
CA ASP A 10 11.12 -52.19 -23.17
C ASP A 10 12.31 -51.28 -22.86
N ASP A 11 13.44 -51.69 -23.44
CA ASP A 11 14.78 -51.13 -23.42
C ASP A 11 14.85 -49.77 -24.16
N SER A 12 13.92 -48.86 -23.83
CA SER A 12 14.05 -47.44 -24.15
C SER A 12 14.45 -46.69 -22.88
N GLY A 13 15.59 -47.11 -22.30
CA GLY A 13 16.40 -46.23 -21.51
C GLY A 13 16.69 -45.01 -22.39
N TRP A 14 16.19 -43.86 -21.97
CA TRP A 14 16.55 -42.58 -22.56
C TRP A 14 18.03 -42.36 -22.27
N GLU A 15 18.91 -42.96 -23.08
CA GLU A 15 20.26 -42.45 -23.24
C GLU A 15 20.10 -40.97 -23.54
N LEU A 16 20.68 -40.13 -22.68
CA LEU A 16 20.89 -38.73 -22.96
C LEU A 16 21.68 -38.68 -24.27
N SER A 17 20.96 -38.65 -25.39
CA SER A 17 21.53 -38.27 -26.68
C SER A 17 22.05 -36.87 -26.47
N MET A 18 23.37 -36.76 -26.26
CA MET A 18 24.06 -35.49 -26.33
C MET A 18 23.61 -34.84 -27.65
N PRO A 19 23.01 -33.65 -27.61
CA PRO A 19 22.45 -33.06 -28.81
C PRO A 19 23.56 -32.94 -29.86
N GLU A 20 23.33 -33.48 -31.06
CA GLU A 20 24.22 -33.55 -32.25
C GLU A 20 24.91 -32.22 -32.63
N LYS A 21 24.62 -31.11 -31.95
CA LYS A 21 25.22 -29.79 -32.17
C LYS A 21 26.44 -29.49 -31.31
N MET A 22 26.91 -30.42 -30.47
CA MET A 22 28.24 -30.33 -29.85
C MET A 22 29.37 -31.02 -30.66
N GLU A 23 29.12 -31.51 -31.86
CA GLU A 23 30.13 -32.20 -32.70
C GLU A 23 31.20 -31.31 -33.37
N LYS A 24 31.45 -30.07 -32.91
CA LYS A 24 32.52 -29.23 -33.48
C LYS A 24 33.41 -28.48 -32.50
N SER A 25 33.58 -28.97 -31.28
CA SER A 25 34.86 -28.78 -30.60
C SER A 25 35.58 -30.12 -30.57
N ASN A 26 36.83 -30.15 -31.05
CA ASN A 26 37.78 -31.26 -30.89
C ASN A 26 38.17 -31.47 -29.40
N THR A 27 37.22 -31.36 -28.49
CA THR A 27 37.40 -31.65 -27.08
C THR A 27 37.16 -33.14 -26.89
N ASN A 28 38.24 -33.88 -26.66
CA ASN A 28 38.18 -35.23 -26.12
C ASN A 28 37.63 -35.14 -24.69
N TRP A 29 36.33 -35.34 -24.52
CA TRP A 29 35.73 -35.51 -23.21
C TRP A 29 36.15 -36.88 -22.66
N VAL A 30 36.61 -36.89 -21.42
CA VAL A 30 36.88 -38.13 -20.67
C VAL A 30 35.71 -38.30 -19.71
N ASP A 31 35.02 -39.45 -19.79
CA ASP A 31 34.00 -39.81 -18.82
C ASP A 31 34.69 -40.15 -17.49
N ILE A 32 34.45 -39.32 -16.48
CA ILE A 32 34.97 -39.49 -15.12
C ILE A 32 33.86 -39.83 -14.12
N THR A 33 32.70 -40.30 -14.58
CA THR A 33 31.52 -40.53 -13.73
C THR A 33 31.82 -41.54 -12.62
N GLN A 34 32.41 -42.69 -12.97
CA GLN A 34 32.77 -43.71 -11.98
C GLN A 34 33.86 -43.22 -11.01
N ASP A 35 34.91 -42.58 -11.53
CA ASP A 35 35.99 -42.01 -10.72
C ASP A 35 35.44 -40.98 -9.71
N PHE A 36 34.49 -40.15 -10.14
CA PHE A 36 33.83 -39.16 -9.31
C PHE A 36 32.95 -39.81 -8.23
N GLU A 37 32.12 -40.80 -8.60
CA GLU A 37 31.29 -41.53 -7.64
C GLU A 37 32.14 -42.27 -6.59
N GLU A 38 33.25 -42.88 -6.99
CA GLU A 38 34.18 -43.52 -6.07
C GLU A 38 34.83 -42.53 -5.12
N ALA A 39 35.32 -41.38 -5.61
CA ALA A 39 35.87 -40.32 -4.78
C ALA A 39 34.80 -39.75 -3.80
N CYS A 40 33.56 -39.62 -4.24
CA CYS A 40 32.46 -39.17 -3.39
C CYS A 40 32.14 -40.17 -2.25
N ARG A 41 32.38 -41.48 -2.42
CA ARG A 41 32.19 -42.46 -1.34
C ARG A 41 33.20 -42.30 -0.21
N GLU A 42 34.33 -41.61 -0.43
CA GLU A 42 35.30 -41.31 0.61
C GLU A 42 34.86 -40.16 1.53
N LEU A 43 33.93 -39.31 1.08
CA LEU A 43 33.40 -38.21 1.89
C LEU A 43 32.60 -38.75 3.08
N LYS A 44 32.90 -38.25 4.28
CA LYS A 44 32.14 -38.59 5.48
C LYS A 44 30.86 -37.76 5.55
N LEU A 45 29.87 -38.26 6.29
CA LEU A 45 28.62 -37.54 6.54
C LEU A 45 28.92 -36.16 7.14
N GLY A 46 28.49 -35.09 6.46
CA GLY A 46 28.70 -33.70 6.87
C GLY A 46 29.94 -33.02 6.25
N GLU A 47 30.76 -33.74 5.49
CA GLU A 47 31.85 -33.13 4.71
C GLU A 47 31.32 -32.59 3.38
N LEU A 48 31.75 -31.37 3.03
CA LEU A 48 31.43 -30.71 1.76
C LEU A 48 32.74 -30.44 1.02
N LEU A 49 32.92 -31.06 -0.15
CA LEU A 49 34.00 -30.72 -1.06
C LEU A 49 33.53 -29.61 -2.01
N HIS A 50 34.23 -28.48 -1.99
CA HIS A 50 33.91 -27.35 -2.86
C HIS A 50 35.18 -26.62 -3.31
N ASP A 51 35.08 -25.90 -4.42
CA ASP A 51 36.17 -25.04 -4.89
C ASP A 51 36.41 -23.87 -3.91
N LYS A 52 37.62 -23.29 -3.92
CA LYS A 52 37.96 -22.13 -3.09
C LYS A 52 37.09 -20.90 -3.35
N LEU A 53 36.48 -20.82 -4.53
CA LEU A 53 35.58 -19.74 -4.92
C LEU A 53 34.13 -19.96 -4.46
N PHE A 54 33.79 -21.15 -3.96
CA PHE A 54 32.45 -21.43 -3.45
C PHE A 54 32.28 -20.83 -2.05
N GLY A 55 31.62 -19.68 -1.97
CA GLY A 55 31.29 -18.97 -0.73
C GLY A 55 29.80 -19.02 -0.38
N LEU A 56 29.41 -18.23 0.62
CA LEU A 56 28.02 -18.13 1.06
C LEU A 56 27.09 -17.63 -0.06
N PHE A 57 27.57 -16.73 -0.92
CA PHE A 57 26.78 -16.18 -2.02
C PHE A 57 26.46 -17.24 -3.09
N GLU A 58 27.45 -18.06 -3.46
CA GLU A 58 27.30 -19.18 -4.38
C GLU A 58 26.38 -20.25 -3.78
N ALA A 59 26.53 -20.56 -2.50
CA ALA A 59 25.66 -21.49 -1.78
C ALA A 59 24.20 -21.01 -1.74
N MET A 60 23.95 -19.71 -1.52
CA MET A 60 22.61 -19.12 -1.54
C MET A 60 21.99 -19.08 -2.95
N SER A 61 22.80 -19.16 -4.00
CA SER A 61 22.36 -19.12 -5.40
C SER A 61 22.28 -20.51 -6.03
N ALA A 62 22.68 -21.56 -5.30
CA ALA A 62 22.70 -22.93 -5.81
C ALA A 62 21.27 -23.49 -5.98
N ILE A 63 21.07 -24.27 -7.06
CA ILE A 63 19.83 -25.00 -7.33
C ILE A 63 20.15 -26.49 -7.24
N GLU A 64 19.30 -27.24 -6.55
CA GLU A 64 19.36 -28.70 -6.54
C GLU A 64 18.61 -29.24 -7.75
N MET A 65 19.34 -29.73 -8.75
CA MET A 65 18.73 -30.41 -9.89
C MET A 65 18.05 -31.70 -9.43
N MET A 66 16.94 -32.08 -10.07
CA MET A 66 16.10 -33.23 -9.71
C MET A 66 15.31 -33.12 -8.40
N ASP A 67 15.53 -32.09 -7.56
CA ASP A 67 14.63 -31.84 -6.44
C ASP A 67 13.30 -31.23 -6.95
N PRO A 68 12.13 -31.82 -6.66
CA PRO A 68 10.84 -31.32 -7.15
C PRO A 68 10.47 -29.88 -6.75
N LYS A 69 11.07 -29.34 -5.68
CA LYS A 69 10.83 -27.97 -5.20
C LYS A 69 11.87 -26.98 -5.71
N MET A 70 13.04 -27.43 -6.13
CA MET A 70 14.14 -26.57 -6.58
C MET A 70 14.26 -26.54 -8.10
N ASP A 71 13.96 -27.67 -8.76
CA ASP A 71 14.07 -27.86 -10.21
C ASP A 71 12.70 -27.73 -10.90
N ALA A 72 12.50 -26.62 -11.62
CA ALA A 72 11.30 -26.40 -12.41
C ALA A 72 11.10 -27.44 -13.53
N GLY A 73 12.18 -28.07 -14.01
CA GLY A 73 12.14 -29.14 -15.02
C GLY A 73 11.43 -30.40 -14.49
N MET A 74 11.49 -30.65 -13.19
CA MET A 74 10.81 -31.80 -12.56
C MET A 74 9.29 -31.69 -12.64
N ILE A 75 8.72 -30.49 -12.68
CA ILE A 75 7.27 -30.29 -12.79
C ILE A 75 6.78 -30.71 -14.17
N GLY A 76 7.49 -30.33 -15.24
CA GLY A 76 7.15 -30.75 -16.60
C GLY A 76 7.13 -32.27 -16.76
N ASN A 77 7.98 -32.98 -16.00
CA ASN A 77 8.04 -34.44 -15.97
C ASN A 77 6.97 -35.09 -15.08
N GLN A 78 6.42 -34.38 -14.09
CA GLN A 78 5.34 -34.89 -13.23
C GLN A 78 3.96 -34.83 -13.90
N VAL A 79 3.78 -33.91 -14.85
CA VAL A 79 2.53 -33.77 -15.57
C VAL A 79 2.53 -34.67 -16.79
N ASN A 80 1.87 -35.83 -16.69
CA ASN A 80 1.68 -36.80 -17.79
C ASN A 80 0.77 -36.30 -18.94
N ARG A 81 0.55 -34.99 -19.07
CA ARG A 81 -0.32 -34.39 -20.10
C ARG A 81 0.47 -33.45 -21.01
N LYS A 82 0.10 -33.43 -22.28
CA LYS A 82 0.70 -32.53 -23.27
C LYS A 82 0.18 -31.11 -23.03
N VAL A 83 1.10 -30.19 -22.73
CA VAL A 83 0.79 -28.75 -22.63
C VAL A 83 0.56 -28.21 -24.04
N LEU A 84 -0.67 -27.76 -24.32
CA LEU A 84 -1.07 -27.23 -25.64
C LEU A 84 -1.09 -25.71 -25.63
N ASN A 85 -0.53 -25.09 -26.67
CA ASN A 85 -0.78 -23.67 -26.94
C ASN A 85 -2.17 -23.47 -27.57
N PHE A 86 -2.57 -22.21 -27.78
CA PHE A 86 -3.92 -21.90 -28.26
C PHE A 86 -4.26 -22.56 -29.60
N GLU A 87 -3.41 -22.44 -30.62
CA GLU A 87 -3.65 -23.04 -31.93
C GLU A 87 -3.66 -24.58 -31.88
N GLN A 88 -2.83 -25.19 -31.04
CA GLN A 88 -2.82 -26.63 -30.81
C GLN A 88 -4.10 -27.10 -30.12
N ALA A 89 -4.56 -26.39 -29.10
CA ALA A 89 -5.78 -26.71 -28.36
C ALA A 89 -7.05 -26.58 -29.23
N ILE A 90 -7.07 -25.61 -30.17
CA ILE A 90 -8.12 -25.52 -31.19
C ILE A 90 -8.11 -26.76 -32.09
N LYS A 91 -6.93 -27.14 -32.60
CA LYS A 91 -6.79 -28.30 -33.50
C LYS A 91 -7.14 -29.62 -32.81
N ASP A 92 -6.81 -29.76 -31.54
CA ASP A 92 -7.12 -30.91 -30.70
C ASP A 92 -8.60 -30.96 -30.29
N GLY A 93 -9.35 -29.88 -30.51
CA GLY A 93 -10.77 -29.77 -30.16
C GLY A 93 -11.02 -29.59 -28.66
N THR A 94 -9.99 -29.33 -27.86
CA THR A 94 -10.11 -29.06 -26.41
C THR A 94 -10.64 -27.66 -26.12
N ILE A 95 -10.55 -26.75 -27.09
CA ILE A 95 -11.06 -25.38 -27.02
C ILE A 95 -11.98 -25.09 -28.22
N LYS A 96 -13.12 -24.45 -27.93
CA LYS A 96 -14.07 -23.96 -28.94
C LYS A 96 -13.80 -22.48 -29.25
N ILE A 97 -13.78 -22.11 -30.53
CA ILE A 97 -13.63 -20.70 -30.96
C ILE A 97 -14.95 -20.03 -31.35
N LYS A 98 -16.01 -20.82 -31.49
CA LYS A 98 -17.37 -20.43 -31.88
C LYS A 98 -18.39 -21.26 -31.10
N ASP A 99 -19.64 -20.82 -31.11
CA ASP A 99 -20.78 -21.56 -30.55
C ASP A 99 -20.56 -21.97 -29.08
N LEU A 100 -19.91 -21.09 -28.31
CA LEU A 100 -19.73 -21.26 -26.88
C LEU A 100 -21.09 -21.18 -26.19
N THR A 101 -21.39 -22.17 -25.35
CA THR A 101 -22.62 -22.17 -24.55
C THR A 101 -22.55 -21.11 -23.45
N LEU A 102 -23.71 -20.67 -22.95
CA LEU A 102 -23.75 -19.68 -21.85
C LEU A 102 -22.99 -20.17 -20.60
N PRO A 103 -23.10 -21.44 -20.15
CA PRO A 103 -22.30 -21.96 -19.04
C PRO A 103 -20.78 -21.93 -19.30
N GLU A 104 -20.35 -22.22 -20.54
CA GLU A 104 -18.93 -22.14 -20.92
C GLU A 104 -18.42 -20.71 -20.81
N LEU A 105 -19.14 -19.74 -21.38
CA LEU A 105 -18.82 -18.31 -21.28
C LEU A 105 -18.71 -17.86 -19.82
N ILE A 106 -19.69 -18.20 -18.98
CA ILE A 106 -19.71 -17.83 -17.56
C ILE A 106 -18.46 -18.37 -16.85
N GLY A 107 -18.17 -19.66 -17.00
CA GLY A 107 -17.03 -20.29 -16.33
C GLY A 107 -15.68 -19.74 -16.79
N ILE A 108 -15.53 -19.43 -18.08
CA ILE A 108 -14.29 -18.85 -18.64
C ILE A 108 -14.11 -17.42 -18.12
N MET A 109 -15.17 -16.60 -18.16
CA MET A 109 -15.13 -15.21 -17.69
C MET A 109 -14.79 -15.12 -16.20
N ASP A 110 -15.40 -15.96 -15.36
CA ASP A 110 -15.13 -16.00 -13.92
C ASP A 110 -13.67 -16.38 -13.63
N THR A 111 -13.14 -17.35 -14.37
CA THR A 111 -11.75 -17.80 -14.22
C THR A 111 -10.77 -16.71 -14.66
N CYS A 112 -11.08 -16.00 -15.76
CA CYS A 112 -10.31 -14.82 -16.18
C CYS A 112 -10.29 -13.71 -15.11
N PHE A 113 -11.42 -13.44 -14.48
CA PHE A 113 -11.47 -12.48 -13.37
C PHE A 113 -10.63 -12.92 -12.18
N CYS A 114 -10.66 -14.21 -11.82
CA CYS A 114 -9.82 -14.74 -10.76
C CYS A 114 -8.33 -14.58 -11.10
N CYS A 115 -7.93 -14.85 -12.34
CA CYS A 115 -6.56 -14.63 -12.82
C CYS A 115 -6.17 -13.14 -12.79
N LEU A 116 -7.05 -12.24 -13.24
CA LEU A 116 -6.83 -10.80 -13.18
C LEU A 116 -6.58 -10.32 -11.74
N ILE A 117 -7.40 -10.78 -10.79
CA ILE A 117 -7.25 -10.42 -9.38
C ILE A 117 -5.94 -10.97 -8.82
N THR A 118 -5.62 -12.23 -9.13
CA THR A 118 -4.38 -12.88 -8.66
C THR A 118 -3.14 -12.14 -9.18
N TRP A 119 -3.16 -11.64 -10.43
CA TRP A 119 -2.10 -10.78 -10.96
C TRP A 119 -1.98 -9.44 -10.20
N LEU A 120 -3.10 -8.78 -9.93
CA LEU A 120 -3.13 -7.51 -9.19
C LEU A 120 -2.61 -7.64 -7.75
N GLU A 121 -2.52 -8.87 -7.21
CA GLU A 121 -1.99 -9.20 -5.88
C GLU A 121 -0.53 -9.71 -5.92
N GLY A 122 0.21 -9.48 -7.01
CA GLY A 122 1.67 -9.64 -7.05
C GLY A 122 2.21 -10.85 -7.82
N HIS A 123 1.33 -11.70 -8.36
CA HIS A 123 1.75 -12.79 -9.23
C HIS A 123 2.08 -12.31 -10.66
N SER A 124 2.81 -13.12 -11.44
CA SER A 124 3.15 -12.77 -12.82
C SER A 124 1.94 -12.88 -13.77
N LEU A 125 1.90 -12.05 -14.82
CA LEU A 125 0.92 -12.21 -15.90
C LEU A 125 1.01 -13.60 -16.55
N ALA A 126 2.23 -14.11 -16.73
CA ALA A 126 2.52 -15.41 -17.34
C ALA A 126 1.84 -16.58 -16.59
N GLN A 127 1.81 -16.53 -15.25
CA GLN A 127 1.24 -17.57 -14.40
C GLN A 127 -0.24 -17.34 -14.05
N THR A 128 -0.83 -16.22 -14.47
CA THR A 128 -2.20 -15.85 -14.11
C THR A 128 -3.02 -15.59 -15.37
N VAL A 129 -3.10 -14.34 -15.81
CA VAL A 129 -3.95 -13.90 -16.92
C VAL A 129 -3.58 -14.65 -18.20
N PHE A 130 -2.28 -14.77 -18.52
CA PHE A 130 -1.80 -15.48 -19.72
C PHE A 130 -1.84 -16.99 -19.62
N THR A 131 -2.40 -17.58 -18.55
CA THR A 131 -2.80 -19.00 -18.61
C THR A 131 -4.05 -19.18 -19.47
N CYS A 132 -4.87 -18.13 -19.64
CA CYS A 132 -6.01 -18.13 -20.55
C CYS A 132 -5.54 -18.10 -22.00
N LEU A 133 -5.82 -19.17 -22.75
CA LEU A 133 -5.42 -19.31 -24.15
C LEU A 133 -6.21 -18.39 -25.08
N TYR A 134 -7.48 -18.08 -24.76
CA TYR A 134 -8.31 -17.16 -25.56
C TYR A 134 -7.69 -15.77 -25.72
N ILE A 135 -6.98 -15.26 -24.72
CA ILE A 135 -6.38 -13.92 -24.79
C ILE A 135 -5.04 -13.89 -25.52
N HIS A 136 -4.44 -15.04 -25.85
CA HIS A 136 -3.17 -15.09 -26.59
C HIS A 136 -3.36 -14.58 -28.02
N ASN A 137 -4.48 -14.95 -28.64
CA ASN A 137 -4.80 -14.54 -30.00
C ASN A 137 -6.30 -14.32 -30.22
N PRO A 138 -6.86 -13.20 -29.73
CA PRO A 138 -8.30 -12.90 -29.86
C PRO A 138 -8.82 -12.84 -31.30
N ASP A 139 -7.95 -12.70 -32.29
CA ASP A 139 -8.34 -12.63 -33.70
C ASP A 139 -8.94 -13.95 -34.20
N PHE A 140 -8.49 -15.09 -33.69
CA PHE A 140 -9.06 -16.43 -33.99
C PHE A 140 -10.39 -16.72 -33.30
N ILE A 141 -10.80 -15.90 -32.32
CA ILE A 141 -12.10 -16.08 -31.67
C ILE A 141 -13.19 -15.59 -32.62
N GLU A 142 -14.12 -16.48 -32.94
CA GLU A 142 -15.30 -16.22 -33.77
C GLU A 142 -16.52 -15.87 -32.91
N ASP A 143 -16.63 -16.41 -31.68
CA ASP A 143 -17.68 -16.05 -30.74
C ASP A 143 -17.61 -14.56 -30.33
N PRO A 144 -18.64 -13.74 -30.61
CA PRO A 144 -18.57 -12.29 -30.38
C PRO A 144 -18.40 -11.92 -28.90
N ALA A 145 -19.07 -12.66 -28.00
CA ALA A 145 -19.04 -12.37 -26.57
C ALA A 145 -17.67 -12.66 -25.97
N MET A 146 -17.10 -13.83 -26.30
CA MET A 146 -15.77 -14.24 -25.87
C MET A 146 -14.69 -13.33 -26.47
N LYS A 147 -14.81 -12.96 -27.75
CA LYS A 147 -13.86 -12.03 -28.42
C LYS A 147 -13.84 -10.66 -27.74
N ALA A 148 -15.02 -10.07 -27.54
CA ALA A 148 -15.15 -8.76 -26.88
C ALA A 148 -14.62 -8.81 -25.44
N PHE A 149 -14.93 -9.87 -24.69
CA PHE A 149 -14.45 -10.07 -23.32
C PHE A 149 -12.93 -10.23 -23.26
N ALA A 150 -12.35 -11.08 -24.12
CA ALA A 150 -10.90 -11.31 -24.19
C ALA A 150 -10.12 -10.01 -24.47
N LEU A 151 -10.58 -9.23 -25.45
CA LEU A 151 -10.02 -7.90 -25.74
C LEU A 151 -10.21 -6.94 -24.55
N GLY A 152 -11.36 -6.99 -23.88
CA GLY A 152 -11.64 -6.21 -22.67
C GLY A 152 -10.66 -6.50 -21.53
N ILE A 153 -10.38 -7.78 -21.25
CA ILE A 153 -9.40 -8.19 -20.23
C ILE A 153 -8.00 -7.72 -20.58
N LEU A 154 -7.56 -7.88 -21.83
CA LEU A 154 -6.25 -7.39 -22.29
C LEU A 154 -6.11 -5.88 -22.08
N LYS A 155 -7.15 -5.11 -22.42
CA LYS A 155 -7.16 -3.65 -22.23
C LYS A 155 -7.17 -3.24 -20.75
N ILE A 156 -7.92 -3.95 -19.91
CA ILE A 156 -7.89 -3.75 -18.46
C ILE A 156 -6.48 -3.98 -17.92
N CYS A 157 -5.81 -5.06 -18.34
CA CYS A 157 -4.44 -5.36 -17.94
C CYS A 157 -3.46 -4.28 -18.42
N ASP A 158 -3.59 -3.82 -19.66
CA ASP A 158 -2.71 -2.80 -20.22
C ASP A 158 -2.79 -1.49 -19.44
N ILE A 159 -4.01 -0.99 -19.23
CA ILE A 159 -4.24 0.27 -18.53
C ILE A 159 -3.81 0.15 -17.07
N ALA A 160 -4.15 -0.96 -16.38
CA ALA A 160 -3.71 -1.19 -15.01
C ALA A 160 -2.17 -1.19 -14.91
N ARG A 161 -1.49 -1.90 -15.80
CA ARG A 161 -0.03 -1.95 -15.89
C ARG A 161 0.59 -0.58 -16.16
N GLU A 162 0.05 0.17 -17.13
CA GLU A 162 0.52 1.53 -17.43
C GLU A 162 0.37 2.44 -16.21
N LYS A 163 -0.77 2.38 -15.53
CA LYS A 163 -1.04 3.18 -14.33
C LYS A 163 -0.11 2.84 -13.18
N VAL A 164 0.12 1.56 -12.90
CA VAL A 164 1.04 1.12 -11.85
C VAL A 164 2.48 1.53 -12.16
N ASN A 165 2.94 1.31 -13.38
CA ASN A 165 4.28 1.73 -13.82
C ASN A 165 4.45 3.25 -13.74
N LYS A 166 3.44 4.02 -14.16
CA LYS A 166 3.49 5.49 -14.12
C LYS A 166 3.47 6.04 -12.69
N ALA A 167 2.70 5.42 -11.80
CA ALA A 167 2.66 5.82 -10.40
C ALA A 167 4.00 5.56 -9.69
N ALA A 168 4.67 4.45 -10.06
CA ALA A 168 5.92 4.01 -9.44
C ALA A 168 5.80 3.87 -7.91
N VAL A 169 4.69 3.27 -7.45
CA VAL A 169 4.36 3.04 -6.04
C VAL A 169 4.27 1.55 -5.67
N PHE A 170 5.10 0.74 -6.33
CA PHE A 170 5.16 -0.71 -6.17
C PHE A 170 6.62 -1.17 -6.19
N GLU A 171 6.87 -2.31 -5.56
CA GLU A 171 8.11 -3.09 -5.70
C GLU A 171 7.78 -4.43 -6.40
N GLU A 172 8.79 -5.19 -6.81
CA GLU A 172 8.60 -6.42 -7.59
C GLU A 172 7.73 -7.47 -6.87
N GLU A 173 7.80 -7.55 -5.54
CA GLU A 173 6.94 -8.44 -4.75
C GLU A 173 5.47 -8.00 -4.66
N ASP A 174 5.18 -6.71 -4.89
CA ASP A 174 3.82 -6.17 -4.88
C ASP A 174 3.11 -6.40 -6.21
N PHE A 175 3.84 -6.29 -7.32
CA PHE A 175 3.27 -6.27 -8.67
C PHE A 175 4.32 -6.55 -9.74
N GLN A 176 4.01 -7.50 -10.61
CA GLN A 176 4.85 -7.85 -11.75
C GLN A 176 4.28 -7.28 -13.04
N SER A 177 4.93 -6.24 -13.56
CA SER A 177 4.49 -5.52 -14.75
C SER A 177 4.96 -6.14 -16.07
N MET A 178 5.81 -7.16 -16.01
CA MET A 178 6.40 -7.83 -17.18
C MET A 178 5.33 -8.53 -18.03
N THR A 179 5.32 -8.24 -19.33
CA THR A 179 4.35 -8.81 -20.27
C THR A 179 4.87 -10.04 -21.00
N TYR A 180 6.14 -10.42 -20.83
CA TYR A 180 6.77 -11.59 -21.47
C TYR A 180 6.59 -11.66 -22.99
N GLY A 181 6.52 -10.50 -23.66
CA GLY A 181 6.33 -10.40 -25.11
C GLY A 181 4.90 -10.50 -25.61
N PHE A 182 3.92 -10.76 -24.72
CA PHE A 182 2.51 -10.75 -25.08
C PHE A 182 2.02 -9.34 -25.46
N LYS A 183 1.15 -9.29 -26.48
CA LYS A 183 0.54 -8.04 -26.97
C LYS A 183 -0.76 -7.77 -26.21
N MET A 184 -0.97 -6.53 -25.78
CA MET A 184 -2.15 -6.11 -25.02
C MET A 184 -3.26 -5.54 -25.90
N ALA A 185 -3.59 -6.23 -27.00
CA ALA A 185 -4.59 -5.79 -27.97
C ALA A 185 -4.34 -4.37 -28.56
N ASN A 186 -3.07 -3.99 -28.75
CA ASN A 186 -2.67 -2.67 -29.25
C ASN A 186 -3.20 -2.35 -30.67
N SER A 187 -3.58 -3.37 -31.44
CA SER A 187 -4.19 -3.22 -32.77
C SER A 187 -5.64 -2.73 -32.73
N VAL A 188 -6.30 -2.77 -31.56
CA VAL A 188 -7.69 -2.39 -31.37
C VAL A 188 -7.76 -1.21 -30.41
N THR A 189 -8.49 -0.15 -30.78
CA THR A 189 -8.64 1.03 -29.93
C THR A 189 -9.57 0.75 -28.75
N ASP A 190 -9.39 1.47 -27.65
CA ASP A 190 -10.22 1.33 -26.45
C ASP A 190 -11.69 1.62 -26.73
N LEU A 191 -11.96 2.61 -27.59
CA LEU A 191 -13.31 2.94 -28.07
C LEU A 191 -13.94 1.76 -28.82
N ARG A 192 -13.17 1.06 -29.65
CA ARG A 192 -13.67 -0.11 -30.38
C ARG A 192 -13.96 -1.27 -29.45
N VAL A 193 -13.08 -1.56 -28.48
CA VAL A 193 -13.30 -2.65 -27.50
C VAL A 193 -14.51 -2.37 -26.63
N THR A 194 -14.65 -1.14 -26.12
CA THR A 194 -15.84 -0.74 -25.32
C THR A 194 -17.13 -0.79 -26.14
N GLY A 195 -17.07 -0.44 -27.44
CA GLY A 195 -18.17 -0.63 -28.40
C GLY A 195 -18.55 -2.10 -28.58
N MET A 196 -17.58 -2.99 -28.83
CA MET A 196 -17.84 -4.43 -28.96
C MET A 196 -18.48 -5.03 -27.71
N LEU A 197 -18.01 -4.65 -26.52
CA LEU A 197 -18.61 -5.08 -25.26
C LEU A 197 -20.05 -4.54 -25.11
N LYS A 198 -20.33 -3.33 -25.62
CA LYS A 198 -21.66 -2.73 -25.57
C LYS A 198 -22.62 -3.45 -26.52
N ASP A 199 -22.17 -3.84 -27.70
CA ASP A 199 -22.96 -4.61 -28.66
C ASP A 199 -23.37 -5.96 -28.05
N VAL A 200 -22.41 -6.68 -27.44
CA VAL A 200 -22.68 -7.95 -26.74
C VAL A 200 -23.62 -7.74 -25.55
N GLU A 201 -23.44 -6.67 -24.77
CA GLU A 201 -24.35 -6.32 -23.68
C GLU A 201 -25.78 -6.11 -24.19
N ASP A 202 -25.96 -5.36 -25.29
CA ASP A 202 -27.28 -5.09 -25.86
C ASP A 202 -27.92 -6.36 -26.43
N ASP A 203 -27.12 -7.25 -27.02
CA ASP A 203 -27.57 -8.54 -27.52
C ASP A 203 -28.05 -9.45 -26.38
N MET A 204 -27.27 -9.56 -25.31
CA MET A 204 -27.67 -10.31 -24.11
C MET A 204 -28.88 -9.68 -23.43
N GLN A 205 -28.96 -8.35 -23.38
CA GLN A 205 -30.11 -7.64 -22.82
C GLN A 205 -31.40 -7.90 -23.60
N ARG A 206 -31.33 -8.08 -24.93
CA ARG A 206 -32.47 -8.50 -25.75
C ARG A 206 -32.89 -9.92 -25.44
N ARG A 207 -31.94 -10.86 -25.29
CA ARG A 207 -32.24 -12.25 -24.88
C ARG A 207 -32.87 -12.32 -23.50
N VAL A 208 -32.36 -11.58 -22.53
CA VAL A 208 -32.95 -11.46 -21.18
C VAL A 208 -34.39 -10.95 -21.25
N LYS A 209 -34.70 -10.02 -22.15
CA LYS A 209 -36.08 -9.51 -22.34
C LYS A 209 -36.98 -10.53 -23.03
N SER A 210 -36.48 -11.32 -23.99
CA SER A 210 -37.27 -12.33 -24.68
C SER A 210 -37.57 -13.56 -23.82
N THR A 211 -36.68 -13.90 -22.90
CA THR A 211 -36.87 -14.99 -21.93
C THR A 211 -37.54 -14.53 -20.63
N ARG A 212 -37.93 -13.25 -20.53
CA ARG A 212 -38.59 -12.70 -19.35
C ARG A 212 -40.04 -13.18 -19.28
N SER A 213 -40.39 -13.88 -18.20
CA SER A 213 -41.77 -14.30 -17.91
C SER A 213 -42.68 -13.12 -17.53
N ARG A 214 -43.97 -13.21 -17.89
CA ARG A 214 -45.02 -12.29 -17.42
C ARG A 214 -45.50 -12.73 -16.03
N GLN A 215 -45.95 -11.77 -15.21
CA GLN A 215 -46.47 -12.06 -13.87
C GLN A 215 -47.68 -13.02 -13.98
N GLY A 216 -47.59 -14.22 -13.39
CA GLY A 216 -48.68 -15.19 -13.30
C GLY A 216 -48.59 -16.41 -14.23
N GLU A 217 -47.60 -16.51 -15.12
CA GLU A 217 -47.39 -17.68 -15.98
C GLU A 217 -46.55 -18.77 -15.26
N GLU A 218 -46.97 -20.04 -15.37
CA GLU A 218 -46.16 -21.19 -14.91
C GLU A 218 -44.90 -21.36 -15.79
N ARG A 219 -43.78 -21.69 -15.14
CA ARG A 219 -42.45 -21.70 -15.76
C ARG A 219 -42.19 -22.98 -16.54
N ASP A 220 -41.70 -22.85 -17.76
CA ASP A 220 -40.82 -23.87 -18.33
C ASP A 220 -39.46 -23.79 -17.61
N PRO A 221 -38.99 -24.86 -16.93
CA PRO A 221 -37.70 -24.87 -16.25
C PRO A 221 -36.51 -24.58 -17.18
N GLU A 222 -36.58 -24.96 -18.45
CA GLU A 222 -35.50 -24.73 -19.42
C GLU A 222 -35.38 -23.25 -19.79
N VAL A 223 -36.53 -22.59 -20.04
CA VAL A 223 -36.56 -21.15 -20.35
C VAL A 223 -36.13 -20.29 -19.15
N GLU A 224 -36.52 -20.68 -17.93
CA GLU A 224 -36.06 -19.99 -16.72
C GLU A 224 -34.54 -20.15 -16.54
N LEU A 225 -33.98 -21.33 -16.79
CA LEU A 225 -32.55 -21.56 -16.74
C LEU A 225 -31.81 -20.73 -17.79
N GLU A 226 -32.30 -20.70 -19.03
CA GLU A 226 -31.75 -19.87 -20.10
C GLU A 226 -31.80 -18.38 -19.72
N HIS A 227 -32.89 -17.91 -19.11
CA HIS A 227 -33.03 -16.54 -18.63
C HIS A 227 -31.94 -16.18 -17.61
N GLN A 228 -31.74 -17.04 -16.61
CA GLN A 228 -30.74 -16.85 -15.55
C GLN A 228 -29.31 -16.86 -16.12
N GLN A 229 -29.01 -17.77 -17.05
CA GLN A 229 -27.73 -17.83 -17.74
C GLN A 229 -27.48 -16.61 -18.65
N CYS A 230 -28.48 -16.14 -19.39
CA CYS A 230 -28.39 -14.91 -20.16
C CYS A 230 -28.09 -13.70 -19.27
N LEU A 231 -28.76 -13.60 -18.12
CA LEU A 231 -28.53 -12.54 -17.15
C LEU A 231 -27.11 -12.62 -16.55
N ALA A 232 -26.60 -13.83 -16.33
CA ALA A 232 -25.26 -14.08 -15.80
C ALA A 232 -24.16 -13.62 -16.77
N VAL A 233 -24.29 -13.93 -18.07
CA VAL A 233 -23.35 -13.46 -19.11
C VAL A 233 -23.47 -11.94 -19.29
N PHE A 234 -24.70 -11.41 -19.36
CA PHE A 234 -24.96 -9.98 -19.42
C PHE A 234 -24.22 -9.20 -18.32
N SER A 235 -24.37 -9.63 -17.06
CA SER A 235 -23.75 -8.95 -15.92
C SER A 235 -22.22 -8.95 -16.00
N ARG A 236 -21.60 -10.05 -16.44
CA ARG A 236 -20.14 -10.16 -16.59
C ARG A 236 -19.61 -9.28 -17.71
N VAL A 237 -20.24 -9.31 -18.89
CA VAL A 237 -19.86 -8.46 -20.03
C VAL A 237 -20.01 -6.98 -19.69
N LYS A 238 -21.16 -6.61 -19.09
CA LYS A 238 -21.40 -5.24 -18.64
C LYS A 238 -20.40 -4.80 -17.58
N PHE A 239 -20.10 -5.66 -16.61
CA PHE A 239 -19.09 -5.38 -15.58
C PHE A 239 -17.70 -5.14 -16.20
N THR A 240 -17.26 -6.00 -17.12
CA THR A 240 -15.99 -5.81 -17.86
C THR A 240 -15.98 -4.47 -18.60
N ARG A 241 -17.07 -4.13 -19.31
CA ARG A 241 -17.18 -2.84 -20.02
C ARG A 241 -17.10 -1.65 -19.08
N VAL A 242 -17.84 -1.69 -17.97
CA VAL A 242 -17.89 -0.61 -16.98
C VAL A 242 -16.52 -0.44 -16.32
N LEU A 243 -15.87 -1.53 -15.89
CA LEU A 243 -14.52 -1.50 -15.31
C LEU A 243 -13.50 -0.93 -16.30
N LEU A 244 -13.51 -1.39 -17.55
CA LEU A 244 -12.65 -0.85 -18.60
C LEU A 244 -12.91 0.64 -18.83
N THR A 245 -14.17 1.06 -18.91
CA THR A 245 -14.55 2.47 -19.11
C THR A 245 -14.07 3.35 -17.96
N VAL A 246 -14.15 2.86 -16.72
CA VAL A 246 -13.61 3.56 -15.54
C VAL A 246 -12.10 3.70 -15.63
N LEU A 247 -11.37 2.63 -15.97
CA LEU A 247 -9.92 2.69 -16.12
C LEU A 247 -9.51 3.66 -17.25
N ILE A 248 -10.24 3.69 -18.37
CA ILE A 248 -10.05 4.68 -19.45
C ILE A 248 -10.34 6.10 -18.94
N ALA A 249 -11.34 6.30 -18.09
CA ALA A 249 -11.61 7.63 -17.53
C ALA A 249 -10.42 8.16 -16.72
N PHE A 250 -9.72 7.28 -15.99
CA PHE A 250 -8.48 7.64 -15.29
C PHE A 250 -7.30 7.94 -16.22
N THR A 251 -7.29 7.52 -17.50
CA THR A 251 -6.21 7.90 -18.45
C THR A 251 -6.36 9.34 -18.97
N LYS A 252 -7.57 9.93 -18.84
CA LYS A 252 -7.83 11.32 -19.23
C LYS A 252 -7.19 12.29 -18.25
N LYS A 253 -6.80 13.47 -18.76
CA LYS A 253 -6.19 14.54 -17.96
C LYS A 253 -7.21 15.37 -17.18
N GLU A 254 -8.49 15.30 -17.58
CA GLU A 254 -9.55 16.12 -17.01
C GLU A 254 -10.17 15.46 -15.77
N THR A 255 -10.30 16.21 -14.68
CA THR A 255 -10.97 15.74 -13.45
C THR A 255 -12.45 15.45 -13.64
N SER A 256 -13.09 16.01 -14.68
CA SER A 256 -14.47 15.70 -15.07
C SER A 256 -14.67 14.20 -15.35
N ALA A 257 -13.66 13.54 -15.90
CA ALA A 257 -13.68 12.10 -16.16
C ALA A 257 -13.69 11.28 -14.86
N VAL A 258 -13.09 11.78 -13.78
CA VAL A 258 -13.07 11.12 -12.46
C VAL A 258 -14.47 11.12 -11.84
N ALA A 259 -15.24 12.20 -12.00
CA ALA A 259 -16.63 12.25 -11.55
C ALA A 259 -17.52 11.24 -12.30
N GLU A 260 -17.27 11.04 -13.59
CA GLU A 260 -17.98 10.01 -14.36
C GLU A 260 -17.55 8.59 -13.95
N ALA A 261 -16.25 8.38 -13.68
CA ALA A 261 -15.74 7.14 -13.14
C ALA A 261 -16.43 6.74 -11.83
N GLN A 262 -16.67 7.71 -10.94
CA GLN A 262 -17.37 7.49 -9.69
C GLN A 262 -18.81 6.96 -9.89
N LYS A 263 -19.56 7.54 -10.83
CA LYS A 263 -20.92 7.07 -11.17
C LYS A 263 -20.91 5.66 -11.76
N LEU A 264 -19.97 5.40 -12.66
CA LEU A 264 -19.80 4.08 -13.28
C LEU A 264 -19.44 3.01 -12.24
N MET A 265 -18.65 3.35 -11.23
CA MET A 265 -18.35 2.45 -10.11
C MET A 265 -19.58 2.09 -9.27
N VAL A 266 -20.56 3.00 -9.11
CA VAL A 266 -21.87 2.66 -8.51
C VAL A 266 -22.59 1.61 -9.37
N GLN A 267 -22.63 1.82 -10.69
CA GLN A 267 -23.18 0.83 -11.63
C GLN A 267 -22.45 -0.53 -11.56
N ALA A 268 -21.13 -0.53 -11.41
CA ALA A 268 -20.35 -1.76 -11.27
C ALA A 268 -20.72 -2.51 -9.98
N ALA A 269 -20.95 -1.80 -8.88
CA ALA A 269 -21.34 -2.39 -7.61
C ALA A 269 -22.70 -3.11 -7.71
N ASP A 270 -23.67 -2.51 -8.40
CA ASP A 270 -25.02 -3.09 -8.58
C ASP A 270 -24.97 -4.44 -9.33
N LEU A 271 -23.97 -4.65 -10.19
CA LEU A 271 -23.79 -5.89 -10.96
C LEU A 271 -23.22 -7.05 -10.13
N LEU A 272 -22.52 -6.75 -9.03
CA LEU A 272 -21.82 -7.78 -8.25
C LEU A 272 -22.76 -8.82 -7.63
N SER A 273 -23.95 -8.39 -7.19
CA SER A 273 -24.96 -9.32 -6.65
C SER A 273 -25.41 -10.33 -7.71
N ALA A 274 -25.65 -9.85 -8.95
CA ALA A 274 -26.02 -10.72 -10.05
C ALA A 274 -24.88 -11.69 -10.43
N ILE A 275 -23.62 -11.24 -10.40
CA ILE A 275 -22.45 -12.10 -10.65
C ILE A 275 -22.34 -13.18 -9.56
N HIS A 276 -22.45 -12.81 -8.29
CA HIS A 276 -22.36 -13.72 -7.15
C HIS A 276 -23.42 -14.81 -7.18
N ASN A 277 -24.69 -14.42 -7.36
CA ASN A 277 -25.81 -15.35 -7.34
C ASN A 277 -25.81 -16.31 -8.55
N SER A 278 -25.06 -15.98 -9.61
CA SER A 278 -25.00 -16.76 -10.84
C SER A 278 -23.70 -17.56 -11.02
N LEU A 279 -22.80 -17.60 -10.03
CA LEU A 279 -21.52 -18.33 -10.11
C LEU A 279 -21.69 -19.83 -10.45
N HIS A 280 -22.77 -20.44 -9.95
CA HIS A 280 -23.06 -21.86 -10.14
C HIS A 280 -23.53 -22.22 -11.55
N HIS A 281 -23.90 -21.24 -12.38
CA HIS A 281 -24.28 -21.47 -13.78
C HIS A 281 -23.08 -21.64 -14.72
N GLY A 282 -21.87 -21.30 -14.27
CA GLY A 282 -20.65 -21.52 -15.05
C GLY A 282 -20.20 -22.96 -14.98
N ILE A 283 -19.61 -23.47 -16.06
CA ILE A 283 -18.92 -24.76 -16.02
C ILE A 283 -17.80 -24.73 -14.96
N GLN A 284 -17.56 -25.87 -14.34
CA GLN A 284 -16.54 -26.05 -13.31
C GLN A 284 -15.25 -26.60 -13.95
N ALA A 285 -14.13 -26.36 -13.29
CA ALA A 285 -12.85 -26.95 -13.70
C ALA A 285 -12.91 -28.48 -13.55
N GLN A 286 -12.31 -29.19 -14.50
CA GLN A 286 -12.30 -30.66 -14.49
C GLN A 286 -11.20 -31.16 -13.54
N ASN A 287 -11.52 -32.19 -12.75
CA ASN A 287 -10.60 -32.82 -11.78
C ASN A 287 -9.78 -33.98 -12.40
N ASP A 288 -9.75 -34.13 -13.72
CA ASP A 288 -9.20 -35.34 -14.39
C ASP A 288 -7.66 -35.43 -14.38
N THR A 289 -6.99 -34.85 -13.39
CA THR A 289 -5.54 -34.98 -13.22
C THR A 289 -5.18 -35.80 -12.00
N THR A 290 -4.44 -36.88 -12.26
CA THR A 290 -3.84 -37.78 -11.28
C THR A 290 -3.00 -37.01 -10.25
N LYS A 291 -3.18 -37.32 -8.96
CA LYS A 291 -2.37 -36.90 -7.78
C LYS A 291 -1.47 -35.67 -7.98
N GLY A 292 -1.97 -34.49 -7.62
CA GLY A 292 -1.14 -33.31 -7.33
C GLY A 292 -1.45 -32.05 -8.13
N ASP A 293 -2.20 -32.17 -9.22
CA ASP A 293 -2.54 -31.03 -10.08
C ASP A 293 -3.82 -30.31 -9.63
N HIS A 294 -3.84 -28.99 -9.81
CA HIS A 294 -5.05 -28.18 -9.64
C HIS A 294 -6.05 -28.43 -10.79
N PRO A 295 -7.37 -28.42 -10.53
CA PRO A 295 -8.40 -28.58 -11.56
C PRO A 295 -8.25 -27.56 -12.68
N ILE A 296 -8.39 -28.01 -13.93
CA ILE A 296 -8.14 -27.17 -15.10
C ILE A 296 -9.44 -26.76 -15.75
N MET A 297 -9.58 -25.46 -15.95
CA MET A 297 -10.73 -24.86 -16.61
C MET A 297 -10.56 -24.89 -18.12
N MET A 298 -11.62 -25.17 -18.87
CA MET A 298 -11.62 -25.06 -20.33
C MET A 298 -11.07 -23.70 -20.77
N GLY A 299 -10.10 -23.70 -21.68
CA GLY A 299 -9.45 -22.49 -22.17
C GLY A 299 -8.22 -22.03 -21.38
N PHE A 300 -7.86 -22.71 -20.29
CA PHE A 300 -6.72 -22.34 -19.45
C PHE A 300 -5.67 -23.44 -19.42
N GLU A 301 -4.40 -23.06 -19.55
CA GLU A 301 -3.26 -23.98 -19.43
C GLU A 301 -2.20 -23.36 -18.49
N PRO A 302 -2.16 -23.77 -17.20
CA PRO A 302 -1.25 -23.20 -16.22
C PRO A 302 0.24 -23.28 -16.58
N LEU A 303 0.64 -24.29 -17.35
CA LEU A 303 2.04 -24.54 -17.71
C LEU A 303 2.44 -23.94 -19.07
N VAL A 304 1.52 -23.31 -19.81
CA VAL A 304 1.77 -22.83 -21.18
C VAL A 304 2.97 -21.87 -21.26
N ASN A 305 3.18 -21.10 -20.19
CA ASN A 305 4.23 -20.07 -20.11
C ASN A 305 5.40 -20.46 -19.20
N GLN A 306 5.52 -21.72 -18.78
CA GLN A 306 6.54 -22.14 -17.81
C GLN A 306 7.97 -21.78 -18.27
N ARG A 307 8.23 -21.87 -19.58
CA ARG A 307 9.52 -21.52 -20.19
C ARG A 307 9.86 -20.02 -20.16
N LEU A 308 8.88 -19.15 -19.88
CA LEU A 308 9.07 -17.70 -19.77
C LEU A 308 9.44 -17.27 -18.36
N LEU A 309 9.31 -18.17 -17.37
CA LEU A 309 9.58 -17.86 -15.98
C LEU A 309 11.08 -17.92 -15.69
N PRO A 310 11.59 -17.08 -14.77
CA PRO A 310 12.99 -17.12 -14.38
C PRO A 310 13.34 -18.47 -13.71
N PRO A 311 14.59 -18.96 -13.84
CA PRO A 311 15.07 -20.17 -13.17
C PRO A 311 15.24 -19.89 -11.67
N THR A 312 14.11 -19.82 -10.98
CA THR A 312 14.00 -19.65 -9.53
C THR A 312 13.08 -20.73 -8.99
N PHE A 313 13.01 -20.89 -7.67
CA PHE A 313 12.09 -21.86 -7.05
C PHE A 313 10.68 -21.71 -7.63
N PRO A 314 10.03 -22.81 -8.08
CA PRO A 314 8.68 -22.75 -8.62
C PRO A 314 7.72 -22.13 -7.59
N ARG A 315 7.33 -20.88 -7.81
CA ARG A 315 6.23 -20.26 -7.07
C ARG A 315 4.92 -20.67 -7.73
N TYR A 316 4.15 -21.55 -7.09
CA TYR A 316 2.80 -21.86 -7.54
C TYR A 316 1.88 -20.65 -7.31
N ALA A 317 1.42 -20.04 -8.40
CA ALA A 317 0.39 -19.01 -8.32
C ALA A 317 -0.95 -19.67 -8.00
N LYS A 318 -1.38 -19.60 -6.74
CA LYS A 318 -2.70 -20.07 -6.34
C LYS A 318 -3.75 -19.07 -6.82
N ILE A 319 -4.43 -19.40 -7.92
CA ILE A 319 -5.54 -18.59 -8.41
C ILE A 319 -6.64 -18.55 -7.34
N ILE A 320 -7.13 -17.34 -7.05
CA ILE A 320 -8.19 -17.13 -6.06
C ILE A 320 -9.48 -17.87 -6.43
N LYS A 321 -10.32 -18.15 -5.43
CA LYS A 321 -11.61 -18.81 -5.66
C LYS A 321 -12.64 -17.86 -6.26
N ARG A 322 -13.59 -18.41 -7.02
CA ARG A 322 -14.71 -17.65 -7.61
C ARG A 322 -15.57 -16.94 -6.56
N GLU A 323 -15.73 -17.51 -5.37
CA GLU A 323 -16.50 -16.86 -4.29
C GLU A 323 -15.77 -15.61 -3.73
N GLU A 324 -14.44 -15.64 -3.69
CA GLU A 324 -13.60 -14.54 -3.20
C GLU A 324 -13.48 -13.40 -4.21
N MET A 325 -13.65 -13.70 -5.51
CA MET A 325 -13.60 -12.75 -6.62
C MET A 325 -14.56 -11.56 -6.41
N VAL A 326 -15.82 -11.83 -6.05
CA VAL A 326 -16.84 -10.78 -5.85
C VAL A 326 -16.47 -9.89 -4.67
N ASN A 327 -16.00 -10.48 -3.57
CA ASN A 327 -15.55 -9.74 -2.39
C ASN A 327 -14.34 -8.86 -2.70
N TYR A 328 -13.42 -9.33 -3.55
CA TYR A 328 -12.30 -8.51 -4.01
C TYR A 328 -12.78 -7.32 -4.83
N PHE A 329 -13.63 -7.54 -5.84
CA PHE A 329 -14.15 -6.44 -6.66
C PHE A 329 -14.98 -5.45 -5.86
N ALA A 330 -15.80 -5.90 -4.90
CA ALA A 330 -16.55 -5.01 -4.02
C ALA A 330 -15.60 -4.05 -3.27
N ARG A 331 -14.51 -4.58 -2.70
CA ARG A 331 -13.49 -3.76 -2.01
C ARG A 331 -12.72 -2.86 -2.99
N LEU A 332 -12.41 -3.33 -4.20
CA LEU A 332 -11.74 -2.52 -5.22
C LEU A 332 -12.61 -1.33 -5.65
N ILE A 333 -13.91 -1.56 -5.88
CA ILE A 333 -14.87 -0.51 -6.24
C ILE A 333 -14.97 0.55 -5.15
N ASP A 334 -15.07 0.14 -3.89
CA ASP A 334 -15.11 1.07 -2.76
C ASP A 334 -13.84 1.93 -2.70
N ARG A 335 -12.65 1.31 -2.84
CA ARG A 335 -11.39 2.04 -2.93
C ARG A 335 -11.35 3.02 -4.10
N ILE A 336 -11.77 2.62 -5.30
CA ILE A 336 -11.78 3.52 -6.47
C ILE A 336 -12.75 4.69 -6.25
N LYS A 337 -13.92 4.46 -5.63
CA LYS A 337 -14.85 5.54 -5.27
C LYS A 337 -14.20 6.53 -4.31
N THR A 338 -13.48 6.06 -3.29
CA THR A 338 -12.70 6.91 -2.40
C THR A 338 -11.64 7.68 -3.18
N VAL A 339 -10.89 7.04 -4.07
CA VAL A 339 -9.91 7.73 -4.95
C VAL A 339 -10.56 8.87 -5.74
N CYS A 340 -11.78 8.71 -6.23
CA CYS A 340 -12.49 9.78 -6.93
C CYS A 340 -12.75 11.04 -6.07
N GLU A 341 -12.74 10.95 -4.74
CA GLU A 341 -13.01 12.08 -3.85
C GLU A 341 -11.83 13.06 -3.75
N VAL A 342 -10.61 12.61 -4.09
CA VAL A 342 -9.39 13.42 -4.00
C VAL A 342 -9.47 14.71 -4.82
N VAL A 343 -10.21 14.71 -5.94
CA VAL A 343 -10.36 15.88 -6.83
C VAL A 343 -11.13 17.03 -6.19
N ASN A 344 -11.83 16.77 -5.08
CA ASN A 344 -12.54 17.80 -4.31
C ASN A 344 -11.62 18.53 -3.31
N LEU A 345 -10.38 18.07 -3.13
CA LEU A 345 -9.42 18.64 -2.19
C LEU A 345 -8.54 19.66 -2.89
N THR A 346 -8.38 20.84 -2.26
CA THR A 346 -7.56 21.94 -2.80
C THR A 346 -6.39 22.33 -1.90
N ASN A 347 -6.34 21.81 -0.67
CA ASN A 347 -5.32 22.12 0.32
C ASN A 347 -4.29 20.98 0.41
N LEU A 348 -2.99 21.31 0.41
CA LEU A 348 -1.89 20.35 0.46
C LEU A 348 -1.92 19.45 1.71
N HIS A 349 -2.24 20.00 2.88
CA HIS A 349 -2.31 19.23 4.12
C HIS A 349 -3.49 18.24 4.07
N CYS A 350 -4.65 18.66 3.54
CA CYS A 350 -5.76 17.74 3.31
C CYS A 350 -5.43 16.62 2.31
N ILE A 351 -4.64 16.92 1.26
CA ILE A 351 -4.16 15.89 0.32
C ILE A 351 -3.23 14.91 1.04
N LEU A 352 -2.26 15.39 1.82
CA LEU A 352 -1.34 14.54 2.56
C LEU A 352 -2.09 13.63 3.54
N ASP A 353 -3.03 14.18 4.31
CA ASP A 353 -3.85 13.40 5.24
C ASP A 353 -4.72 12.38 4.48
N PHE A 354 -5.30 12.75 3.34
CA PHE A 354 -6.06 11.81 2.48
C PHE A 354 -5.19 10.64 2.01
N PHE A 355 -3.96 10.90 1.56
CA PHE A 355 -3.03 9.83 1.15
C PHE A 355 -2.65 8.94 2.34
N CYS A 356 -2.43 9.51 3.53
CA CYS A 356 -2.16 8.76 4.76
C CYS A 356 -3.33 7.84 5.10
N GLU A 357 -4.54 8.40 5.21
CA GLU A 357 -5.77 7.68 5.58
C GLU A 357 -6.11 6.58 4.56
N PHE A 358 -5.96 6.86 3.27
CA PHE A 358 -6.16 5.87 2.22
C PHE A 358 -5.15 4.72 2.36
N SER A 359 -3.88 5.04 2.62
CA SER A 359 -2.81 4.06 2.80
C SER A 359 -3.01 3.16 4.03
N GLU A 360 -3.53 3.72 5.12
CA GLU A 360 -3.80 2.99 6.37
C GLU A 360 -4.82 1.86 6.23
N GLN A 361 -5.66 1.91 5.19
CA GLN A 361 -6.64 0.87 4.85
C GLN A 361 -6.02 -0.31 4.10
N SER A 362 -4.69 -0.31 3.90
CA SER A 362 -3.94 -1.31 3.12
C SER A 362 -4.53 -1.54 1.71
N PRO A 363 -4.68 -0.49 0.89
CA PRO A 363 -5.25 -0.58 -0.45
C PRO A 363 -4.35 -1.36 -1.42
N CYS A 364 -4.98 -2.02 -2.41
CA CYS A 364 -4.25 -2.77 -3.44
C CYS A 364 -3.51 -1.82 -4.41
N VAL A 365 -2.47 -2.35 -5.06
CA VAL A 365 -1.51 -1.60 -5.90
C VAL A 365 -2.19 -0.74 -6.98
N LEU A 366 -3.22 -1.30 -7.64
CA LEU A 366 -3.99 -0.59 -8.67
C LEU A 366 -4.65 0.67 -8.09
N SER A 367 -5.37 0.54 -6.98
CA SER A 367 -6.07 1.68 -6.37
C SER A 367 -5.11 2.76 -5.84
N ARG A 368 -3.95 2.36 -5.30
CA ARG A 368 -2.88 3.30 -4.92
C ARG A 368 -2.33 4.06 -6.12
N SER A 369 -2.13 3.34 -7.23
CA SER A 369 -1.58 3.91 -8.46
C SER A 369 -2.56 4.83 -9.18
N LEU A 370 -3.85 4.51 -9.14
CA LEU A 370 -4.91 5.40 -9.61
C LEU A 370 -4.94 6.69 -8.78
N LEU A 371 -4.84 6.60 -7.44
CA LEU A 371 -4.76 7.78 -6.58
C LEU A 371 -3.54 8.66 -6.93
N GLN A 372 -2.35 8.06 -6.96
CA GLN A 372 -1.10 8.76 -7.25
C GLN A 372 -1.17 9.48 -8.61
N THR A 373 -1.61 8.78 -9.65
CA THR A 373 -1.62 9.35 -11.03
C THR A 373 -2.79 10.30 -11.29
N THR A 374 -3.86 10.24 -10.48
CA THR A 374 -4.95 11.22 -10.53
C THR A 374 -4.51 12.55 -9.93
N PHE A 375 -3.81 12.50 -8.79
CA PHE A 375 -3.30 13.69 -8.13
C PHE A 375 -2.11 14.32 -8.88
N LEU A 376 -1.07 13.54 -9.20
CA LEU A 376 0.13 13.98 -9.93
C LEU A 376 0.22 13.29 -11.30
N VAL A 377 -0.34 13.93 -12.32
CA VAL A 377 -0.32 13.41 -13.72
C VAL A 377 1.10 13.52 -14.31
N ASP A 378 1.79 14.60 -13.97
CA ASP A 378 3.22 14.83 -14.12
C ASP A 378 3.71 15.45 -12.79
N ASN A 379 4.98 15.28 -12.40
CA ASN A 379 5.51 15.75 -11.11
C ASN A 379 5.52 17.30 -10.92
N LYS A 380 4.72 18.03 -11.71
CA LYS A 380 4.63 19.50 -11.73
C LYS A 380 3.20 20.00 -11.62
N LYS A 381 2.22 19.25 -12.15
CA LYS A 381 0.81 19.68 -12.21
C LYS A 381 -0.10 18.83 -11.35
N VAL A 382 -0.67 19.46 -10.34
CA VAL A 382 -1.76 18.95 -9.51
C VAL A 382 -3.03 18.86 -10.36
N PHE A 383 -3.62 17.67 -10.41
CA PHE A 383 -4.79 17.34 -11.22
C PHE A 383 -4.66 17.72 -12.71
N GLY A 384 -3.42 17.80 -13.21
CA GLY A 384 -3.12 18.20 -14.59
C GLY A 384 -3.33 19.69 -14.91
N THR A 385 -3.80 20.51 -13.97
CA THR A 385 -4.21 21.90 -14.22
C THR A 385 -3.39 22.93 -13.43
N HIS A 386 -3.14 22.71 -12.15
CA HIS A 386 -2.50 23.70 -11.25
C HIS A 386 -1.04 23.34 -10.99
N LEU A 387 -0.18 24.35 -10.86
CA LEU A 387 1.22 24.11 -10.51
C LEU A 387 1.34 23.69 -9.03
N MET A 388 2.20 22.72 -8.75
CA MET A 388 2.51 22.33 -7.37
C MET A 388 3.04 23.50 -6.54
N GLN A 389 3.76 24.44 -7.18
CA GLN A 389 4.21 25.68 -6.54
C GLN A 389 3.06 26.50 -5.96
N ASP A 390 1.93 26.59 -6.66
CA ASP A 390 0.78 27.37 -6.22
C ASP A 390 0.12 26.71 -5.00
N MET A 391 -0.02 25.38 -5.02
CA MET A 391 -0.50 24.60 -3.89
C MET A 391 0.40 24.74 -2.65
N VAL A 392 1.72 24.75 -2.83
CA VAL A 392 2.69 24.99 -1.73
C VAL A 392 2.55 26.42 -1.18
N LYS A 393 2.44 27.44 -2.03
CA LYS A 393 2.20 28.82 -1.58
C LYS A 393 0.90 28.96 -0.81
N ASP A 394 -0.17 28.29 -1.24
CA ASP A 394 -1.44 28.30 -0.54
C ASP A 394 -1.37 27.56 0.80
N ALA A 395 -0.63 26.46 0.86
CA ALA A 395 -0.34 25.77 2.12
C ALA A 395 0.37 26.70 3.11
N LEU A 396 1.43 27.40 2.67
CA LEU A 396 2.15 28.40 3.46
C LEU A 396 1.22 29.51 3.97
N ARG A 397 0.40 30.10 3.10
CA ARG A 397 -0.60 31.12 3.47
C ARG A 397 -1.55 30.60 4.54
N SER A 398 -2.04 29.38 4.37
CA SER A 398 -3.04 28.75 5.24
C SER A 398 -2.52 28.26 6.58
N PHE A 399 -1.20 28.07 6.72
CA PHE A 399 -0.58 27.50 7.93
C PHE A 399 0.19 28.53 8.77
N VAL A 400 1.06 29.35 8.15
CA VAL A 400 1.88 30.35 8.86
C VAL A 400 1.62 31.80 8.42
N SER A 401 0.87 32.01 7.33
CA SER A 401 0.52 33.33 6.81
C SER A 401 1.75 34.27 6.67
N PRO A 402 2.79 33.87 5.91
CA PRO A 402 4.05 34.58 5.86
C PRO A 402 3.85 35.98 5.22
N PRO A 403 4.40 37.06 5.79
CA PRO A 403 4.17 38.41 5.29
C PRO A 403 4.52 38.59 3.81
N VAL A 404 5.56 37.93 3.28
CA VAL A 404 5.95 38.05 1.87
C VAL A 404 4.84 37.64 0.89
N LEU A 405 3.92 36.75 1.31
CA LEU A 405 2.78 36.29 0.50
C LEU A 405 1.50 37.11 0.73
N SER A 406 1.52 38.11 1.61
CA SER A 406 0.40 38.99 1.92
C SER A 406 0.35 40.15 0.92
N PRO A 407 -0.72 40.35 0.13
CA PRO A 407 -0.81 41.44 -0.86
C PRO A 407 -0.66 42.85 -0.30
N LYS A 408 -0.81 43.01 1.02
CA LYS A 408 -0.66 44.28 1.74
C LYS A 408 0.74 44.51 2.30
N CYS A 409 1.61 43.51 2.26
CA CYS A 409 2.98 43.62 2.73
C CYS A 409 3.84 44.31 1.67
N TYR A 410 4.73 45.20 2.11
CA TYR A 410 5.68 45.88 1.24
C TYR A 410 6.50 44.91 0.36
N LEU A 411 6.86 43.74 0.89
CA LEU A 411 7.67 42.75 0.17
C LEU A 411 6.93 42.04 -0.97
N TYR A 412 5.60 42.14 -1.04
CA TYR A 412 4.79 41.40 -2.03
C TYR A 412 5.19 41.68 -3.49
N ASN A 413 5.51 42.94 -3.80
CA ASN A 413 5.97 43.36 -5.13
C ASN A 413 7.49 43.57 -5.20
N ASN A 414 8.23 43.29 -4.13
CA ASN A 414 9.67 43.43 -4.13
C ASN A 414 10.31 42.29 -4.92
N HIS A 415 11.07 42.62 -5.98
CA HIS A 415 11.62 41.61 -6.89
C HIS A 415 12.55 40.62 -6.18
N GLN A 416 13.46 41.09 -5.33
CA GLN A 416 14.38 40.23 -4.59
C GLN A 416 13.63 39.30 -3.62
N ALA A 417 12.65 39.83 -2.88
CA ALA A 417 11.85 39.02 -1.97
C ALA A 417 11.02 37.96 -2.71
N LYS A 418 10.48 38.33 -3.87
CA LYS A 418 9.76 37.43 -4.76
C LYS A 418 10.65 36.31 -5.28
N ASP A 419 11.87 36.63 -5.73
CA ASP A 419 12.81 35.62 -6.21
C ASP A 419 13.21 34.64 -5.10
N CYS A 420 13.44 35.14 -3.88
CA CYS A 420 13.72 34.29 -2.72
C CYS A 420 12.59 33.29 -2.43
N ILE A 421 11.33 33.77 -2.34
CA ILE A 421 10.20 32.88 -2.04
C ILE A 421 9.88 31.95 -3.21
N ASP A 422 9.99 32.40 -4.46
CA ASP A 422 9.72 31.58 -5.64
C ASP A 422 10.78 30.49 -5.81
N SER A 423 12.06 30.78 -5.51
CA SER A 423 13.13 29.78 -5.47
C SER A 423 12.87 28.73 -4.40
N PHE A 424 12.59 29.15 -3.16
CA PHE A 424 12.31 28.24 -2.06
C PHE A 424 11.11 27.32 -2.34
N VAL A 425 10.01 27.90 -2.84
CA VAL A 425 8.81 27.14 -3.23
C VAL A 425 9.13 26.13 -4.34
N THR A 426 9.99 26.50 -5.29
CA THR A 426 10.44 25.60 -6.35
C THR A 426 11.21 24.41 -5.78
N HIS A 427 12.10 24.64 -4.81
CA HIS A 427 12.84 23.56 -4.14
C HIS A 427 11.93 22.66 -3.28
N CYS A 428 10.82 23.19 -2.74
CA CYS A 428 9.82 22.38 -2.03
C CYS A 428 9.09 21.37 -2.93
N VAL A 429 8.94 21.63 -4.24
CA VAL A 429 8.09 20.80 -5.12
C VAL A 429 8.51 19.33 -5.10
N ARG A 430 9.80 19.04 -5.28
CA ARG A 430 10.28 17.65 -5.37
C ARG A 430 10.09 16.88 -4.04
N PRO A 431 10.57 17.36 -2.87
CA PRO A 431 10.40 16.63 -1.62
C PRO A 431 8.93 16.40 -1.26
N PHE A 432 8.03 17.34 -1.53
CA PHE A 432 6.61 17.13 -1.28
C PHE A 432 5.96 16.15 -2.25
N CYS A 433 6.34 16.15 -3.54
CA CYS A 433 5.90 15.11 -4.48
C CYS A 433 6.40 13.73 -4.05
N SER A 434 7.66 13.61 -3.62
CA SER A 434 8.22 12.37 -3.07
C SER A 434 7.48 11.92 -1.81
N LEU A 435 7.16 12.83 -0.88
CA LEU A 435 6.42 12.52 0.34
C LEU A 435 5.04 11.93 0.04
N ILE A 436 4.33 12.50 -0.95
CA ILE A 436 3.03 11.99 -1.38
C ILE A 436 3.19 10.60 -2.04
N GLN A 437 4.21 10.42 -2.88
CA GLN A 437 4.51 9.14 -3.51
C GLN A 437 4.83 8.04 -2.48
N ILE A 438 5.56 8.36 -1.41
CA ILE A 438 5.85 7.44 -0.30
C ILE A 438 4.55 6.85 0.23
N HIS A 439 3.54 7.68 0.52
CA HIS A 439 2.24 7.22 1.05
C HIS A 439 1.45 6.36 0.04
N GLY A 440 1.81 6.41 -1.25
CA GLY A 440 1.30 5.51 -2.29
C GLY A 440 1.91 4.10 -2.27
N HIS A 441 3.08 3.88 -1.64
CA HIS A 441 3.68 2.56 -1.50
C HIS A 441 2.96 1.71 -0.44
N ASN A 442 3.22 0.40 -0.42
CA ASN A 442 2.76 -0.47 0.66
C ASN A 442 3.34 -0.01 2.03
N ARG A 443 2.69 -0.40 3.13
CA ARG A 443 3.05 0.05 4.49
C ARG A 443 4.49 -0.30 4.89
N ALA A 444 4.98 -1.48 4.51
CA ALA A 444 6.32 -1.95 4.86
C ALA A 444 7.41 -1.10 4.19
N ARG A 445 7.20 -0.70 2.93
CA ARG A 445 8.15 0.12 2.17
C ARG A 445 8.16 1.58 2.56
N GLN A 446 7.07 2.08 3.14
CA GLN A 446 6.98 3.47 3.60
C GLN A 446 8.01 3.80 4.66
N ARG A 447 8.22 2.93 5.64
CA ARG A 447 9.15 3.20 6.76
C ARG A 447 10.57 3.53 6.28
N ASP A 448 11.07 2.73 5.34
CA ASP A 448 12.40 2.91 4.78
C ASP A 448 12.52 4.25 4.02
N LYS A 449 11.56 4.52 3.12
CA LYS A 449 11.52 5.76 2.34
C LYS A 449 11.30 7.01 3.22
N LEU A 450 10.54 6.91 4.32
CA LEU A 450 10.39 7.98 5.31
C LEU A 450 11.73 8.30 6.01
N GLY A 451 12.57 7.29 6.24
CA GLY A 451 13.91 7.50 6.77
C GLY A 451 14.78 8.33 5.81
N HIS A 452 14.77 7.99 4.52
CA HIS A 452 15.54 8.69 3.50
C HIS A 452 15.05 10.11 3.22
N ILE A 453 13.74 10.33 3.18
CA ILE A 453 13.19 11.66 2.82
C ILE A 453 13.51 12.73 3.88
N LEU A 454 13.85 12.34 5.11
CA LEU A 454 14.28 13.28 6.15
C LEU A 454 15.55 14.04 5.76
N GLU A 455 16.43 13.48 4.94
CA GLU A 455 17.61 14.18 4.40
C GLU A 455 17.20 15.33 3.46
N GLU A 456 16.19 15.10 2.61
CA GLU A 456 15.64 16.13 1.73
C GLU A 456 14.95 17.24 2.54
N PHE A 457 14.16 16.88 3.56
CA PHE A 457 13.49 17.86 4.42
C PHE A 457 14.44 18.58 5.40
N ALA A 458 15.56 17.98 5.80
CA ALA A 458 16.61 18.65 6.54
C ALA A 458 17.28 19.74 5.68
N THR A 459 17.53 19.45 4.41
CA THR A 459 18.04 20.46 3.45
C THR A 459 17.04 21.60 3.26
N LEU A 460 15.74 21.30 3.16
CA LEU A 460 14.70 22.33 3.11
C LEU A 460 14.63 23.16 4.40
N GLN A 461 14.90 22.57 5.56
CA GLN A 461 14.90 23.28 6.84
C GLN A 461 15.98 24.37 6.87
N ASP A 462 17.21 24.02 6.48
CA ASP A 462 18.33 24.96 6.40
C ASP A 462 18.06 26.09 5.39
N GLU A 463 17.46 25.76 4.25
CA GLU A 463 17.08 26.76 3.25
C GLU A 463 15.98 27.69 3.77
N ALA A 464 14.93 27.14 4.39
CA ALA A 464 13.83 27.90 4.95
C ALA A 464 14.29 28.94 5.98
N GLU A 465 15.22 28.56 6.86
CA GLU A 465 15.79 29.45 7.87
C GLU A 465 16.63 30.58 7.26
N LYS A 466 17.42 30.29 6.22
CA LYS A 466 18.18 31.31 5.47
C LYS A 466 17.26 32.30 4.77
N VAL A 467 16.21 31.80 4.12
CA VAL A 467 15.22 32.63 3.42
C VAL A 467 14.41 33.47 4.41
N ASP A 468 14.00 32.91 5.55
CA ASP A 468 13.35 33.67 6.62
C ASP A 468 14.23 34.81 7.13
N ALA A 469 15.52 34.56 7.38
CA ALA A 469 16.45 35.59 7.84
C ALA A 469 16.64 36.72 6.81
N ALA A 470 16.76 36.38 5.53
CA ALA A 470 16.87 37.35 4.44
C ALA A 470 15.60 38.21 4.33
N LEU A 471 14.43 37.58 4.25
CA LEU A 471 13.14 38.25 4.13
C LEU A 471 12.84 39.10 5.38
N HIS A 472 13.18 38.61 6.57
CA HIS A 472 13.01 39.37 7.81
C HIS A 472 13.85 40.64 7.84
N THR A 473 15.11 40.57 7.40
CA THR A 473 16.01 41.73 7.30
C THR A 473 15.48 42.78 6.31
N MET A 474 14.90 42.34 5.19
CA MET A 474 14.26 43.24 4.22
C MET A 474 12.99 43.87 4.79
N LEU A 475 12.17 43.10 5.51
CA LEU A 475 10.91 43.55 6.08
C LEU A 475 11.11 44.58 7.20
N LEU A 476 12.04 44.34 8.13
CA LEU A 476 12.27 45.22 9.28
C LEU A 476 12.65 46.65 8.89
N LYS A 477 13.28 46.84 7.73
CA LYS A 477 13.64 48.17 7.21
C LYS A 477 12.43 49.03 6.82
N GLN A 478 11.29 48.39 6.52
CA GLN A 478 10.12 49.05 5.94
C GLN A 478 8.89 48.94 6.86
N GLU A 479 8.71 47.79 7.49
CA GLU A 479 7.58 47.47 8.38
C GLU A 479 8.09 46.83 9.68
N PRO A 480 8.69 47.59 10.60
CA PRO A 480 9.28 47.07 11.83
C PRO A 480 8.27 46.36 12.76
N GLN A 481 6.97 46.65 12.60
CA GLN A 481 5.89 45.99 13.32
C GLN A 481 5.55 44.57 12.81
N ARG A 482 6.02 44.17 11.62
CA ARG A 482 5.78 42.84 11.05
C ARG A 482 6.99 41.94 11.24
N GLN A 483 6.74 40.67 11.54
CA GLN A 483 7.79 39.66 11.71
C GLN A 483 7.68 38.59 10.63
N HIS A 484 8.80 38.27 10.00
CA HIS A 484 8.94 37.15 9.06
C HIS A 484 9.83 36.04 9.62
N LEU A 485 10.58 36.31 10.68
CA LEU A 485 11.52 35.34 11.24
C LEU A 485 10.79 34.04 11.61
N ALA A 486 11.36 32.91 11.18
CA ALA A 486 10.85 31.57 11.42
C ALA A 486 9.47 31.26 10.81
N CYS A 487 8.94 32.02 9.85
CA CYS A 487 7.70 31.63 9.16
C CYS A 487 7.87 30.33 8.37
N LEU A 488 8.78 30.33 7.38
CA LEU A 488 9.03 29.18 6.51
C LEU A 488 9.65 28.02 7.30
N GLY A 489 10.61 28.32 8.18
CA GLY A 489 11.27 27.31 9.02
C GLY A 489 10.30 26.59 9.96
N THR A 490 9.22 27.26 10.43
CA THR A 490 8.16 26.61 11.21
C THR A 490 7.33 25.65 10.37
N TRP A 491 7.04 26.02 9.13
CA TRP A 491 6.26 25.18 8.25
C TRP A 491 7.04 23.92 7.83
N VAL A 492 8.33 24.04 7.50
CA VAL A 492 9.17 22.87 7.20
C VAL A 492 9.36 22.00 8.45
N LEU A 493 9.59 22.61 9.63
CA LEU A 493 9.73 21.88 10.88
C LEU A 493 8.49 21.04 11.22
N TYR A 494 7.29 21.56 10.95
CA TYR A 494 6.04 20.81 11.11
C TYR A 494 6.06 19.51 10.30
N HIS A 495 6.53 19.57 9.05
CA HIS A 495 6.62 18.39 8.18
C HIS A 495 7.73 17.42 8.63
N ASN A 496 8.91 17.92 9.00
CA ASN A 496 9.97 17.10 9.61
C ASN A 496 9.44 16.29 10.80
N LEU A 497 8.77 16.97 11.74
CA LEU A 497 8.22 16.32 12.94
C LEU A 497 7.14 15.28 12.61
N ARG A 498 6.23 15.57 11.67
CA ARG A 498 5.22 14.60 11.21
C ARG A 498 5.87 13.36 10.60
N ILE A 499 6.91 13.52 9.77
CA ILE A 499 7.65 12.41 9.15
C ILE A 499 8.38 11.57 10.21
N MET A 500 9.07 12.22 11.16
CA MET A 500 9.74 11.53 12.27
C MET A 500 8.75 10.73 13.13
N ILE A 501 7.59 11.31 13.44
CA ILE A 501 6.52 10.64 14.19
C ILE A 501 5.99 9.44 13.40
N GLN A 502 5.67 9.60 12.12
CA GLN A 502 5.20 8.51 11.26
C GLN A 502 6.23 7.38 11.16
N TYR A 503 7.52 7.71 11.04
CA TYR A 503 8.60 6.73 11.03
C TYR A 503 8.60 5.87 12.30
N LEU A 504 8.52 6.48 13.49
CA LEU A 504 8.47 5.71 14.73
C LEU A 504 7.15 4.93 14.89
N LEU A 505 6.01 5.54 14.61
CA LEU A 505 4.71 4.87 14.73
C LEU A 505 4.60 3.65 13.79
N SER A 506 5.20 3.73 12.60
CA SER A 506 5.26 2.59 11.67
C SER A 506 5.99 1.38 12.25
N GLY A 507 6.93 1.58 13.18
CA GLY A 507 7.61 0.47 13.84
C GLY A 507 6.71 -0.34 14.77
N PHE A 508 5.65 0.26 15.33
CA PHE A 508 4.62 -0.49 16.05
C PHE A 508 3.70 -1.23 15.09
N GLU A 509 3.22 -0.56 14.03
CA GLU A 509 2.32 -1.19 13.05
C GLU A 509 2.96 -2.37 12.32
N LEU A 510 4.26 -2.29 12.04
CA LEU A 510 5.04 -3.35 11.38
C LEU A 510 5.66 -4.34 12.38
N GLU A 511 5.31 -4.25 13.67
CA GLU A 511 5.78 -5.14 14.75
C GLU A 511 7.32 -5.24 14.85
N LEU A 512 8.02 -4.13 14.59
CA LEU A 512 9.49 -4.07 14.56
C LEU A 512 10.12 -3.86 15.93
N TYR A 513 9.33 -3.44 16.92
CA TYR A 513 9.79 -3.17 18.29
C TYR A 513 9.42 -4.32 19.21
N SER A 514 10.41 -4.78 19.98
CA SER A 514 10.17 -5.70 21.09
C SER A 514 9.62 -4.96 22.32
N MET A 515 8.91 -5.67 23.20
CA MET A 515 8.31 -5.11 24.42
C MET A 515 9.29 -4.27 25.26
N HIS A 516 10.54 -4.71 25.43
CA HIS A 516 11.55 -3.99 26.20
C HIS A 516 12.05 -2.70 25.53
N GLU A 517 11.73 -2.48 24.26
CA GLU A 517 12.07 -1.26 23.51
C GLU A 517 10.99 -0.17 23.64
N TYR A 518 9.76 -0.53 24.01
CA TYR A 518 8.61 0.38 23.96
C TYR A 518 8.82 1.67 24.76
N TYR A 519 9.48 1.59 25.92
CA TYR A 519 9.59 2.74 26.82
C TYR A 519 10.40 3.88 26.19
N TYR A 520 11.54 3.63 25.53
CA TYR A 520 12.32 4.69 24.90
C TYR A 520 11.67 5.20 23.61
N ILE A 521 10.93 4.35 22.88
CA ILE A 521 10.17 4.81 21.70
C ILE A 521 9.04 5.75 22.14
N TYR A 522 8.21 5.35 23.11
CA TYR A 522 7.13 6.20 23.62
C TYR A 522 7.63 7.44 24.35
N TRP A 523 8.77 7.35 25.04
CA TRP A 523 9.44 8.51 25.62
C TRP A 523 9.83 9.51 24.54
N TYR A 524 10.50 9.07 23.48
CA TYR A 524 10.95 9.93 22.38
C TYR A 524 9.75 10.57 21.67
N LEU A 525 8.67 9.81 21.46
CA LEU A 525 7.42 10.36 20.92
C LEU A 525 6.83 11.44 21.85
N SER A 526 6.68 11.17 23.15
CA SER A 526 5.94 12.05 24.07
C SER A 526 6.74 13.27 24.55
N GLU A 527 7.93 13.04 25.09
CA GLU A 527 8.76 14.05 25.76
C GLU A 527 9.57 14.88 24.75
N PHE A 528 9.76 14.36 23.53
CA PHE A 528 10.53 15.03 22.48
C PHE A 528 9.67 15.42 21.27
N LEU A 529 9.27 14.49 20.40
CA LEU A 529 8.66 14.83 19.11
C LEU A 529 7.31 15.55 19.23
N TYR A 530 6.37 15.04 20.02
CA TYR A 530 5.09 15.71 20.23
C TYR A 530 5.26 17.03 21.00
N ALA A 531 6.22 17.13 21.91
CA ALA A 531 6.51 18.40 22.59
C ALA A 531 6.97 19.47 21.58
N TRP A 532 7.87 19.11 20.66
CA TRP A 532 8.31 19.96 19.55
C TRP A 532 7.17 20.29 18.57
N LEU A 533 6.32 19.31 18.24
CA LEU A 533 5.18 19.51 17.34
C LEU A 533 4.19 20.51 17.93
N MET A 534 3.88 20.37 19.22
CA MET A 534 3.01 21.28 19.94
C MET A 534 3.54 22.72 19.98
N SER A 535 4.84 22.88 20.25
CA SER A 535 5.51 24.19 20.19
C SER A 535 5.46 24.80 18.78
N THR A 536 5.71 23.99 17.76
CA THR A 536 5.67 24.39 16.35
C THR A 536 4.28 24.83 15.90
N LEU A 537 3.24 24.07 16.25
CA LEU A 537 1.84 24.41 15.96
C LEU A 537 1.40 25.67 16.71
N SER A 538 1.78 25.83 17.98
CA SER A 538 1.48 27.04 18.75
C SER A 538 2.15 28.28 18.14
N ARG A 539 3.37 28.13 17.62
CA ARG A 539 4.08 29.22 16.93
C ARG A 539 3.39 29.59 15.62
N ALA A 540 3.00 28.61 14.81
CA ALA A 540 2.24 28.82 13.59
C ALA A 540 0.90 29.55 13.86
N ASP A 541 0.11 29.08 14.83
CA ASP A 541 -1.15 29.73 15.23
C ASP A 541 -0.92 31.19 15.70
N GLY A 542 0.16 31.42 16.45
CA GLY A 542 0.60 32.75 16.88
C GLY A 542 0.92 33.68 15.70
N SER A 543 1.65 33.19 14.69
CA SER A 543 1.97 33.94 13.47
C SER A 543 0.71 34.32 12.69
N GLN A 544 -0.23 33.39 12.53
CA GLN A 544 -1.51 33.68 11.87
C GLN A 544 -2.31 34.76 12.61
N MET A 545 -2.39 34.66 13.94
CA MET A 545 -3.07 35.65 14.77
C MET A 545 -2.40 37.03 14.72
N ALA A 546 -1.08 37.09 14.59
CA ALA A 546 -0.36 38.35 14.45
C ALA A 546 -0.69 39.02 13.10
N GLU A 547 -0.62 38.28 12.00
CA GLU A 547 -0.93 38.81 10.67
C GLU A 547 -2.41 39.21 10.54
N GLU A 548 -3.36 38.42 11.08
CA GLU A 548 -4.78 38.77 11.08
C GLU A 548 -5.05 40.10 11.82
N ARG A 549 -4.39 40.31 12.98
CA ARG A 549 -4.52 41.58 13.72
C ARG A 549 -4.01 42.78 12.93
N ILE A 550 -2.85 42.65 12.28
CA ILE A 550 -2.27 43.71 11.45
C ILE A 550 -3.18 44.00 10.25
N MET A 551 -3.72 42.97 9.61
CA MET A 551 -4.65 43.13 8.49
C MET A 551 -5.96 43.83 8.91
N GLU A 552 -6.49 43.53 10.10
CA GLU A 552 -7.68 44.19 10.66
C GLU A 552 -7.43 45.66 10.99
N GLU A 553 -6.28 45.99 11.59
CA GLU A 553 -5.90 47.37 11.89
C GLU A 553 -5.80 48.22 10.62
N GLN A 554 -5.21 47.66 9.55
CA GLN A 554 -5.15 48.32 8.24
C GLN A 554 -6.54 48.47 7.57
N GLN A 555 -7.57 47.72 7.97
CA GLN A 555 -8.94 47.81 7.42
C GLN A 555 -9.85 48.81 8.15
N LYS A 556 -9.55 49.14 9.41
CA LYS A 556 -10.38 50.06 10.23
C LYS A 556 -10.54 51.46 9.61
N GLY A 557 -9.71 51.83 8.64
CA GLY A 557 -9.84 53.09 7.89
C GLY A 557 -10.96 53.15 6.84
N ARG A 558 -11.70 52.07 6.52
CA ARG A 558 -12.63 52.09 5.37
C ARG A 558 -14.08 51.61 5.53
N SER A 559 -14.54 51.04 6.64
CA SER A 559 -16.00 50.96 6.87
C SER A 559 -16.39 50.69 8.32
N SER A 560 -17.40 51.41 8.80
CA SER A 560 -17.93 51.42 10.17
C SER A 560 -19.02 50.37 10.45
N LYS A 561 -19.12 49.29 9.67
CA LYS A 561 -20.11 48.23 9.96
C LYS A 561 -19.51 47.15 10.86
N LYS A 562 -19.78 47.28 12.17
CA LYS A 562 -19.57 46.24 13.20
C LYS A 562 -20.47 45.03 12.91
N THR A 563 -20.14 44.21 11.92
CA THR A 563 -20.77 42.89 11.78
C THR A 563 -20.24 42.01 12.92
N LYS A 564 -21.14 41.46 13.74
CA LYS A 564 -20.82 40.55 14.86
C LYS A 564 -19.82 39.49 14.38
N LYS A 565 -18.56 39.58 14.85
CA LYS A 565 -17.50 38.63 14.49
C LYS A 565 -17.90 37.25 14.98
N LYS A 566 -18.34 36.37 14.07
CA LYS A 566 -18.42 34.93 14.37
C LYS A 566 -17.01 34.50 14.77
N LYS A 567 -16.88 33.78 15.89
CA LYS A 567 -15.62 33.20 16.35
C LYS A 567 -15.13 32.28 15.22
N LYS A 568 -14.17 32.75 14.43
CA LYS A 568 -13.65 32.02 13.26
C LYS A 568 -13.00 30.74 13.79
N VAL A 569 -13.36 29.59 13.22
CA VAL A 569 -12.72 28.32 13.56
C VAL A 569 -11.24 28.44 13.20
N ARG A 570 -10.36 28.16 14.17
CA ARG A 570 -8.92 28.23 13.93
C ARG A 570 -8.46 27.01 13.14
N PRO A 571 -7.69 27.18 12.06
CA PRO A 571 -7.33 26.08 11.16
C PRO A 571 -6.53 24.97 11.86
N LEU A 572 -5.64 25.32 12.80
CA LEU A 572 -4.76 24.37 13.48
C LEU A 572 -5.36 23.77 14.77
N SER A 573 -6.57 24.18 15.17
CA SER A 573 -7.16 23.78 16.45
C SER A 573 -7.31 22.26 16.59
N ARG A 574 -7.71 21.60 15.51
CA ARG A 574 -7.91 20.14 15.50
C ARG A 574 -6.56 19.41 15.60
N GLU A 575 -5.58 19.84 14.81
CA GLU A 575 -4.23 19.26 14.79
C GLU A 575 -3.56 19.35 16.16
N ILE A 576 -3.67 20.52 16.81
CA ILE A 576 -3.20 20.74 18.19
C ILE A 576 -3.90 19.78 19.16
N THR A 577 -5.22 19.65 19.06
CA THR A 577 -6.00 18.79 19.96
C THR A 577 -5.63 17.31 19.81
N MET A 578 -5.49 16.84 18.56
CA MET A 578 -5.07 15.47 18.26
C MET A 578 -3.63 15.20 18.71
N SER A 579 -2.70 16.13 18.44
CA SER A 579 -1.31 16.03 18.89
C SER A 579 -1.20 15.96 20.42
N GLN A 580 -2.01 16.72 21.17
CA GLN A 580 -2.06 16.64 22.63
C GLN A 580 -2.59 15.29 23.13
N ALA A 581 -3.62 14.73 22.47
CA ALA A 581 -4.16 13.42 22.83
C ALA A 581 -3.10 12.33 22.61
N TYR A 582 -2.43 12.33 21.46
CA TYR A 582 -1.34 11.42 21.13
C TYR A 582 -0.15 11.56 22.09
N GLN A 583 0.27 12.78 22.41
CA GLN A 583 1.33 13.03 23.38
C GLN A 583 1.01 12.38 24.73
N ASN A 584 -0.23 12.53 25.20
CA ASN A 584 -0.67 11.93 26.46
C ASN A 584 -0.76 10.40 26.37
N MET A 585 -1.20 9.83 25.25
CA MET A 585 -1.16 8.38 25.04
C MET A 585 0.27 7.82 25.10
N CYS A 586 1.21 8.45 24.39
CA CYS A 586 2.62 8.09 24.44
C CYS A 586 3.21 8.26 25.86
N ALA A 587 2.91 9.37 26.55
CA ALA A 587 3.39 9.61 27.91
C ALA A 587 2.83 8.59 28.92
N GLY A 588 1.57 8.20 28.75
CA GLY A 588 0.92 7.14 29.52
C GLY A 588 1.60 5.79 29.31
N MET A 589 1.86 5.42 28.06
CA MET A 589 2.56 4.17 27.72
C MET A 589 4.01 4.16 28.18
N PHE A 590 4.76 5.26 28.01
CA PHE A 590 6.12 5.40 28.52
C PHE A 590 6.18 5.10 30.03
N LYS A 591 5.35 5.79 30.82
CA LYS A 591 5.32 5.62 32.28
C LYS A 591 4.83 4.23 32.70
N THR A 592 3.88 3.65 31.95
CA THR A 592 3.43 2.26 32.12
C THR A 592 4.60 1.28 31.96
N MET A 593 5.40 1.44 30.90
CA MET A 593 6.52 0.55 30.62
C MET A 593 7.65 0.67 31.65
N VAL A 594 7.97 1.90 32.10
CA VAL A 594 8.96 2.10 33.16
C VAL A 594 8.49 1.45 34.47
N ALA A 595 7.21 1.61 34.84
CA ALA A 595 6.66 0.98 36.03
C ALA A 595 6.66 -0.55 35.95
N PHE A 596 6.33 -1.12 34.78
CA PHE A 596 6.44 -2.56 34.56
C PHE A 596 7.87 -3.08 34.62
N ASP A 597 8.84 -2.30 34.14
CA ASP A 597 10.25 -2.66 34.24
C ASP A 597 10.72 -2.69 35.70
N MET A 598 10.37 -1.66 36.48
CA MET A 598 10.64 -1.61 37.92
C MET A 598 10.02 -2.79 38.68
N ASP A 599 8.83 -3.21 38.29
CA ASP A 599 8.16 -4.38 38.88
C ASP A 599 8.70 -5.73 38.36
N GLY A 600 9.67 -5.74 37.45
CA GLY A 600 10.23 -6.97 36.85
C GLY A 600 9.24 -7.71 35.95
N LYS A 601 8.26 -7.00 35.37
CA LYS A 601 7.27 -7.55 34.43
C LYS A 601 7.71 -7.43 32.97
N VAL A 602 8.81 -6.72 32.69
CA VAL A 602 9.42 -6.63 31.36
C VAL A 602 10.55 -7.64 31.24
N ARG A 603 10.45 -8.58 30.30
CA ARG A 603 11.53 -9.52 30.01
C ARG A 603 12.58 -8.82 29.17
N LYS A 604 13.83 -8.79 29.66
CA LYS A 604 14.97 -8.28 28.92
C LYS A 604 15.83 -9.46 28.43
N PRO A 605 16.04 -9.60 27.11
CA PRO A 605 16.96 -10.60 26.60
C PRO A 605 18.39 -10.32 27.07
N LYS A 606 19.16 -11.38 27.34
CA LYS A 606 20.61 -11.31 27.54
C LYS A 606 21.26 -11.51 26.18
N PHE A 607 21.86 -10.46 25.63
CA PHE A 607 22.59 -10.55 24.37
C PHE A 607 24.08 -10.42 24.61
N GLU A 608 24.87 -11.20 23.89
CA GLU A 608 26.35 -11.15 23.92
C GLU A 608 26.90 -10.05 23.01
N LEU A 609 26.21 -9.75 21.90
CA LEU A 609 26.64 -8.82 20.85
C LEU A 609 25.69 -7.62 20.65
N ASP A 610 24.73 -7.42 21.55
CA ASP A 610 23.73 -6.35 21.47
C ASP A 610 23.55 -5.65 22.82
N SER A 611 23.18 -4.37 22.78
CA SER A 611 22.91 -3.56 23.96
C SER A 611 21.75 -2.60 23.72
N GLU A 612 21.18 -2.05 24.80
CA GLU A 612 20.15 -1.01 24.69
C GLU A 612 20.63 0.18 23.87
N GLN A 613 21.91 0.55 24.01
CA GLN A 613 22.53 1.63 23.25
C GLN A 613 22.52 1.34 21.75
N VAL A 614 22.98 0.16 21.33
CA VAL A 614 23.03 -0.23 19.91
C VAL A 614 21.63 -0.22 19.31
N ARG A 615 20.65 -0.83 19.97
CA ARG A 615 19.24 -0.80 19.51
C ARG A 615 18.71 0.62 19.40
N TYR A 616 18.91 1.45 20.43
CA TYR A 616 18.48 2.85 20.44
C TYR A 616 19.06 3.60 19.25
N GLU A 617 20.38 3.55 19.07
CA GLU A 617 21.08 4.24 18.00
C GLU A 617 20.57 3.79 16.62
N HIS A 618 20.33 2.49 16.41
CA HIS A 618 19.73 1.99 15.18
C HIS A 618 18.27 2.44 14.97
N ARG A 619 17.46 2.52 16.04
CA ARG A 619 16.05 2.95 15.92
C ARG A 619 15.91 4.42 15.54
N PHE A 620 16.84 5.27 15.96
CA PHE A 620 16.82 6.71 15.72
C PHE A 620 17.83 7.19 14.67
N ALA A 621 18.62 6.29 14.06
CA ALA A 621 19.66 6.62 13.10
C ALA A 621 19.21 7.56 11.96
N PRO A 622 18.01 7.41 11.35
CA PRO A 622 17.58 8.33 10.30
C PRO A 622 17.36 9.77 10.76
N PHE A 623 17.29 10.03 12.07
CA PHE A 623 17.09 11.38 12.60
C PHE A 623 18.41 12.15 12.71
N ASN A 624 19.56 11.50 12.52
CA ASN A 624 20.87 12.16 12.58
C ASN A 624 21.08 13.19 11.47
N SER A 625 20.34 13.12 10.36
CA SER A 625 20.37 14.12 9.29
C SER A 625 19.58 15.39 9.63
N VAL A 626 18.68 15.33 10.61
CA VAL A 626 17.82 16.44 11.02
C VAL A 626 18.48 17.21 12.16
N MET A 627 18.78 18.49 11.93
CA MET A 627 19.42 19.36 12.93
C MET A 627 18.41 20.04 13.87
N THR A 628 17.18 20.26 13.40
CA THR A 628 16.09 20.86 14.16
C THR A 628 14.86 19.94 14.09
N PRO A 629 14.44 19.29 15.20
CA PRO A 629 15.06 19.37 16.52
C PRO A 629 16.40 18.60 16.61
N PRO A 630 17.32 18.97 17.51
CA PRO A 630 18.61 18.28 17.62
C PRO A 630 18.46 16.80 17.99
N PRO A 631 19.20 15.88 17.37
CA PRO A 631 19.08 14.45 17.66
C PRO A 631 19.45 14.17 19.13
N VAL A 632 18.62 13.38 19.82
CA VAL A 632 18.89 12.95 21.19
C VAL A 632 19.71 11.67 21.18
N HIS A 633 20.99 11.77 21.50
CA HIS A 633 21.88 10.61 21.63
C HIS A 633 21.57 9.78 22.89
N TYR A 634 21.98 8.51 22.89
CA TYR A 634 21.63 7.57 23.94
C TYR A 634 21.98 8.04 25.37
N LEU A 635 23.18 8.61 25.58
CA LEU A 635 23.58 9.13 26.90
C LEU A 635 22.67 10.27 27.37
N GLN A 636 22.29 11.16 26.47
CA GLN A 636 21.36 12.26 26.76
C GLN A 636 19.97 11.73 27.09
N PHE A 637 19.50 10.71 26.37
CA PHE A 637 18.26 10.01 26.72
C PHE A 637 18.31 9.43 28.14
N LYS A 638 19.40 8.74 28.51
CA LYS A 638 19.55 8.17 29.87
C LYS A 638 19.54 9.26 30.94
N GLU A 639 20.21 10.39 30.72
CA GLU A 639 20.19 11.53 31.64
C GLU A 639 18.79 12.14 31.77
N MET A 640 18.10 12.37 30.65
CA MET A 640 16.77 12.98 30.64
C MET A 640 15.70 12.06 31.23
N SER A 641 15.85 10.74 31.10
CA SER A 641 14.90 9.73 31.60
C SER A 641 15.25 9.18 32.99
N ASP A 642 16.36 9.61 33.59
CA ASP A 642 16.76 9.16 34.92
C ASP A 642 15.73 9.60 35.98
N LEU A 643 15.25 8.63 36.76
CA LEU A 643 14.31 8.86 37.86
C LEU A 643 15.02 9.37 39.12
N ASN A 644 16.34 9.18 39.24
CA ASN A 644 17.12 9.63 40.40
C ASN A 644 17.27 11.15 40.50
N LYS A 645 16.90 11.89 39.45
CA LYS A 645 16.83 13.36 39.48
C LYS A 645 15.73 13.88 40.41
N TYR A 646 14.77 13.04 40.80
CA TYR A 646 13.73 13.36 41.77
C TYR A 646 14.15 12.92 43.18
N SER A 647 13.76 13.68 44.21
CA SER A 647 14.07 13.37 45.61
C SER A 647 12.78 13.33 46.44
N PRO A 648 12.29 12.14 46.84
CA PRO A 648 12.80 10.80 46.49
C PRO A 648 12.51 10.40 45.03
N PRO A 649 13.25 9.42 44.46
CA PRO A 649 12.93 8.86 43.15
C PRO A 649 11.53 8.23 43.15
N PRO A 650 10.72 8.43 42.09
CA PRO A 650 9.37 7.91 42.06
C PRO A 650 9.36 6.38 42.05
N GLN A 651 8.43 5.79 42.80
CA GLN A 651 8.23 4.34 42.84
C GLN A 651 7.23 3.87 41.78
N SER A 652 7.18 2.55 41.52
CA SER A 652 6.27 1.99 40.51
C SER A 652 4.78 2.38 40.72
N PRO A 653 4.21 2.43 41.95
CA PRO A 653 2.83 2.88 42.14
C PRO A 653 2.60 4.33 41.70
N GLU A 654 3.57 5.22 41.94
CA GLU A 654 3.48 6.64 41.57
C GLU A 654 3.54 6.81 40.04
N LEU A 655 4.35 6.00 39.36
CA LEU A 655 4.39 5.95 37.90
C LEU A 655 3.09 5.41 37.29
N TYR A 656 2.47 4.38 37.89
CA TYR A 656 1.14 3.93 37.47
C TYR A 656 0.08 5.02 37.66
N VAL A 657 0.11 5.77 38.77
CA VAL A 657 -0.78 6.93 38.96
C VAL A 657 -0.53 7.98 37.88
N ALA A 658 0.72 8.31 37.58
CA ALA A 658 1.06 9.27 36.53
C ALA A 658 0.60 8.79 35.14
N ALA A 659 0.80 7.52 34.81
CA ALA A 659 0.29 6.91 33.59
C ALA A 659 -1.25 7.01 33.49
N SER A 660 -1.95 6.71 34.59
CA SER A 660 -3.42 6.83 34.64
C SER A 660 -3.90 8.26 34.37
N LYS A 661 -3.21 9.28 34.91
CA LYS A 661 -3.53 10.69 34.66
C LYS A 661 -3.38 11.05 33.19
N HIS A 662 -2.33 10.57 32.52
CA HIS A 662 -2.15 10.80 31.09
C HIS A 662 -3.23 10.13 30.24
N PHE A 663 -3.57 8.86 30.50
CA PHE A 663 -4.68 8.20 29.78
C PHE A 663 -6.02 8.89 30.04
N GLN A 664 -6.26 9.38 31.25
CA GLN A 664 -7.43 10.18 31.58
C GLN A 664 -7.45 11.50 30.82
N GLN A 665 -6.31 12.19 30.72
CA GLN A 665 -6.18 13.45 29.98
C GLN A 665 -6.44 13.23 28.49
N ALA A 666 -5.85 12.20 27.88
CA ALA A 666 -6.11 11.83 26.49
C ALA A 666 -7.62 11.57 26.27
N LYS A 667 -8.24 10.78 27.15
CA LYS A 667 -9.69 10.52 27.11
C LYS A 667 -10.51 11.83 27.16
N MET A 668 -10.23 12.72 28.11
CA MET A 668 -10.96 13.98 28.26
C MET A 668 -10.79 14.91 27.06
N ILE A 669 -9.58 14.96 26.47
CA ILE A 669 -9.33 15.74 25.24
C ILE A 669 -10.19 15.19 24.10
N LEU A 670 -10.16 13.88 23.88
CA LEU A 670 -10.83 13.21 22.77
C LEU A 670 -12.36 13.24 22.89
N GLU A 671 -12.92 13.09 24.09
CA GLU A 671 -14.37 13.16 24.33
C GLU A 671 -14.95 14.56 24.09
N ASN A 672 -14.12 15.61 24.09
CA ASN A 672 -14.52 16.99 23.82
C ASN A 672 -14.41 17.37 22.32
N ILE A 673 -13.94 16.49 21.45
CA ILE A 673 -13.87 16.76 20.00
C ILE A 673 -15.28 16.68 19.40
N PRO A 674 -15.78 17.75 18.76
CA PRO A 674 -17.07 17.69 18.06
C PRO A 674 -16.95 16.77 16.84
N ASN A 675 -17.93 15.88 16.67
CA ASN A 675 -17.98 14.87 15.59
C ASN A 675 -16.73 13.95 15.58
N PRO A 676 -16.59 13.05 16.57
CA PRO A 676 -15.46 12.13 16.63
C PRO A 676 -15.44 11.20 15.42
N ASP A 677 -14.30 11.15 14.73
CA ASP A 677 -14.08 10.26 13.60
C ASP A 677 -13.66 8.85 14.07
N HIS A 678 -13.34 7.99 13.11
CA HIS A 678 -12.95 6.61 13.41
C HIS A 678 -11.69 6.53 14.28
N GLU A 679 -10.74 7.44 14.06
CA GLU A 679 -9.46 7.46 14.77
C GLU A 679 -9.63 7.87 16.24
N VAL A 680 -10.40 8.92 16.51
CA VAL A 680 -10.76 9.34 17.87
C VAL A 680 -11.41 8.16 18.64
N ASN A 681 -12.31 7.43 17.98
CA ASN A 681 -12.98 6.28 18.58
C ASN A 681 -12.02 5.11 18.88
N ARG A 682 -11.03 4.85 18.01
CA ARG A 682 -10.01 3.81 18.24
C ARG A 682 -9.12 4.16 19.43
N ILE A 683 -8.65 5.39 19.54
CA ILE A 683 -7.82 5.81 20.68
C ILE A 683 -8.63 5.73 21.99
N LEU A 684 -9.91 6.13 21.98
CA LEU A 684 -10.79 6.03 23.15
C LEU A 684 -10.99 4.57 23.61
N LYS A 685 -11.05 3.60 22.69
CA LYS A 685 -11.12 2.16 23.01
C LYS A 685 -9.88 1.66 23.76
N VAL A 686 -8.74 2.35 23.65
CA VAL A 686 -7.49 2.01 24.35
C VAL A 686 -7.29 2.85 25.62
N ALA A 687 -7.53 4.16 25.55
CA ALA A 687 -7.34 5.07 26.66
C ALA A 687 -8.21 4.71 27.88
N LYS A 688 -9.48 4.32 27.65
CA LYS A 688 -10.43 3.96 28.70
C LYS A 688 -10.01 2.73 29.53
N PRO A 689 -9.73 1.56 28.93
CA PRO A 689 -9.26 0.41 29.70
C PRO A 689 -7.89 0.65 30.33
N ASN A 690 -6.93 1.26 29.62
CA ASN A 690 -5.60 1.50 30.17
C ASN A 690 -5.63 2.43 31.39
N PHE A 691 -6.48 3.47 31.38
CA PHE A 691 -6.75 4.30 32.56
C PHE A 691 -7.17 3.47 33.78
N VAL A 692 -8.12 2.54 33.61
CA VAL A 692 -8.62 1.69 34.70
C VAL A 692 -7.54 0.73 35.18
N VAL A 693 -6.84 0.07 34.26
CA VAL A 693 -5.77 -0.90 34.58
C VAL A 693 -4.64 -0.24 35.35
N MET A 694 -4.20 0.96 34.94
CA MET A 694 -3.16 1.70 35.66
C MET A 694 -3.60 2.10 37.07
N LYS A 695 -4.87 2.46 37.27
CA LYS A 695 -5.41 2.71 38.62
C LYS A 695 -5.41 1.46 39.50
N LEU A 696 -5.74 0.30 38.95
CA LEU A 696 -5.71 -0.97 39.68
C LEU A 696 -4.29 -1.34 40.10
N LEU A 697 -3.31 -1.22 39.20
CA LEU A 697 -1.90 -1.47 39.49
C LEU A 697 -1.34 -0.50 40.54
N ALA A 698 -1.70 0.79 40.45
CA ALA A 698 -1.36 1.77 41.48
C ALA A 698 -1.92 1.39 42.87
N GLY A 699 -3.12 0.78 42.90
CA GLY A 699 -3.74 0.24 44.11
C GLY A 699 -3.14 -1.08 44.62
N GLY A 700 -2.13 -1.64 43.95
CA GLY A 700 -1.46 -2.87 44.33
C GLY A 700 -2.05 -4.16 43.72
N HIS A 701 -2.97 -4.06 42.76
CA HIS A 701 -3.51 -5.24 42.09
C HIS A 701 -2.40 -6.02 41.37
N LYS A 702 -2.30 -7.34 41.61
CA LYS A 702 -1.26 -8.22 41.07
C LYS A 702 0.18 -7.71 41.30
N LYS A 703 0.43 -7.00 42.41
CA LYS A 703 1.77 -6.47 42.75
C LYS A 703 2.84 -7.57 42.82
N GLU A 704 2.49 -8.73 43.36
CA GLU A 704 3.39 -9.89 43.52
C GLU A 704 3.60 -10.68 42.21
N SER A 705 2.70 -10.52 41.22
CA SER A 705 2.83 -11.23 39.94
C SER A 705 4.01 -10.69 39.14
N LYS A 706 4.87 -11.60 38.67
CA LYS A 706 5.94 -11.34 37.70
C LYS A 706 5.57 -11.78 36.28
N VAL A 707 4.33 -12.19 36.06
CA VAL A 707 3.84 -12.53 34.72
C VAL A 707 3.81 -11.25 33.88
N PRO A 708 4.46 -11.23 32.70
CA PRO A 708 4.39 -10.08 31.80
C PRO A 708 2.95 -9.78 31.37
N PRO A 709 2.58 -8.50 31.19
CA PRO A 709 1.30 -8.14 30.61
C PRO A 709 1.20 -8.57 29.14
N GLU A 710 -0.03 -8.78 28.68
CA GLU A 710 -0.34 -8.91 27.25
C GLU A 710 -0.66 -7.52 26.68
N PHE A 711 -0.07 -7.18 25.54
CA PHE A 711 -0.32 -5.95 24.80
C PHE A 711 -1.14 -6.24 23.56
N ASP A 712 -2.42 -5.83 23.58
CA ASP A 712 -3.35 -6.08 22.49
C ASP A 712 -3.49 -4.84 21.59
N PHE A 713 -2.85 -4.88 20.41
CA PHE A 713 -2.89 -3.83 19.40
C PHE A 713 -4.09 -3.92 18.45
N SER A 714 -5.03 -4.86 18.63
CA SER A 714 -6.17 -5.05 17.72
C SER A 714 -7.10 -3.83 17.63
N ALA A 715 -7.21 -3.05 18.71
CA ALA A 715 -8.03 -1.84 18.75
C ALA A 715 -7.33 -0.63 18.10
N HIS A 716 -6.00 -0.57 18.14
CA HIS A 716 -5.20 0.55 17.63
C HIS A 716 -3.75 0.12 17.35
N LYS A 717 -3.25 0.45 16.15
CA LYS A 717 -1.95 -0.02 15.63
C LYS A 717 -0.74 0.46 16.44
N TYR A 718 -0.83 1.63 17.08
CA TYR A 718 0.30 2.22 17.80
C TYR A 718 0.18 2.15 19.33
N PHE A 719 -1.00 1.78 19.86
CA PHE A 719 -1.29 1.83 21.29
C PHE A 719 -2.02 0.56 21.70
N PRO A 720 -1.44 -0.28 22.56
CA PRO A 720 -2.06 -1.51 22.98
C PRO A 720 -3.03 -1.31 24.13
N VAL A 721 -4.08 -2.15 24.19
CA VAL A 721 -4.82 -2.38 25.43
C VAL A 721 -3.95 -3.27 26.34
N VAL A 722 -3.65 -2.78 27.53
CA VAL A 722 -2.82 -3.50 28.52
C VAL A 722 -3.71 -4.48 29.28
N LYS A 723 -3.47 -5.78 29.10
CA LYS A 723 -4.17 -6.84 29.84
C LYS A 723 -3.24 -7.47 30.87
N LEU A 724 -3.75 -7.64 32.09
CA LEU A 724 -3.02 -8.28 33.17
C LEU A 724 -3.37 -9.77 33.21
N VAL A 725 -2.43 -10.63 32.84
CA VAL A 725 -2.55 -12.11 32.90
C VAL A 725 -2.52 -12.61 34.33
#